data_AF-A0A917DSU4-F1
#
_entry.id   AF-A0A917DSU4-F1
#
_cell.length_a   1.000
_cell.length_b   1.000
_cell.length_c   1.000
_cell.angle_alpha   90.00
_cell.angle_beta   90.00
_cell.angle_gamma   90.00
#
_symmetry.space_group_name_H-M   'P 1'
#
loop_
_entity.id
_entity.type
_entity.pdbx_description
1 polymer ?
#
loop_
_entity_poly.entity_id
_entity_poly.type
_entity_poly.pdbx_seq_one_letter_code
_entity_poly.pdbx_strand_id
1 'polypeptide(L)'
;MSLRFSEAGPEFPEQLVEALLTGDVVFLCGAGVSAPQLPGFGALVTRCFASLNVEMSASEQLSFKENRFEEALGSLSRRIVNPAEMTRAVVAELQPPADADLSHHRTILRLSRDLENRPAIVTTNFDTLIERALMETEDADQVRTFSFAGQDLPPPGSAGFGGIIHIHGRIADPDVGLDETPLVVTSADYGDAYMRSGWASRFLFDLCRTKTVVLVGYSAGDAPVRYFLNVLEADRQRFPDLRPVYAIDAVVTRDLADVRWAALAVEPIAYEYQLDAAGNPTSHAALWPDLEKLADLVERPRATRREWAQAILAKPFADADAAELDHAAWLFSGRRDLWSLAIPIIIDGDWFDFFADRKLWTERDASWIIAAWLVRDLASSDRFRRAVDWLEKLGKPFADELARRIRQVKDAPVLWLRLWRLLAISRPDRGDHWEDRAYTLMEVLKGPVVLHADMERAVSLLTPALELRSGRSFFDDEPAVDPPRRLSDLAWPRLTLSDRGGASDLVAALLALPQPLVLLEIASARLRATVGLSLDIGTIEGDYDGNDSAVPSVEPHGQNEHHDGPVFLVELLARLLKPAAAKDRDAVRAQASAWKAMPGILGARLWLHSLRQAELFDADEAFAGLVGLSRDIFWTVRRELALVLRDRAGDANADLVAAVEKRILTEGPAYYDRYVVEAGQADWRSHALDAAIWLRLNMLEQAGRLSAEGTVELAAVKARRVYLARDVEDQDFFGSYSTGVHMVVGDAQPIIDAAEGERLQVAREVLGSHDIEKQQGWSVFCRTNPRGAFDTLKDAPLDDANAPLWRDLMVALSFPEGEKDPDRRPLLVAIFATLELAEAPFLALVVDRLADLYWSSPRQTEPAIAAWWQRLFAAAVARDTEPLDPTRDLYADLINTPGGRLTQATLIDIEARRKAGESIDPELLVALDAAVAAPGRQGTMARGALVFAAGFVLTIEGQTVAPLLEAALAGDGDEAIALRRVLVTDSRLSSVASRTFSAAVLRGVSELTGRGHDLTNAAAKIIAPALSILRGEQTETDWGMGVADAARALRTGPLALRTGVAELVKQWIHQIDEDRAVAWRTGIGPLLLAVWPRERSFREREFSRHFADLAVESGDAFPEALEQLLPHMSLLEGHGGTHVIERSGAPEKFPRETLILLWKLFGPGTTSDLYGVPKILDRLIAALPAIELDRRLQWLDQKATRYE
;
A
#
# COMPACT_ATOMS: atom_id res chain seq x y z
N MET A 1 -16.03 14.05 -29.33
CA MET A 1 -17.25 13.41 -29.85
C MET A 1 -18.44 14.31 -29.49
N SER A 2 -19.67 13.94 -29.87
CA SER A 2 -20.89 14.74 -29.65
C SER A 2 -22.04 13.88 -29.12
N LEU A 3 -22.88 14.46 -28.27
CA LEU A 3 -24.05 13.83 -27.66
C LEU A 3 -25.33 14.38 -28.29
N ARG A 4 -26.24 13.50 -28.73
CA ARG A 4 -27.48 13.86 -29.44
C ARG A 4 -28.61 12.96 -28.97
N PHE A 5 -29.77 13.54 -28.67
CA PHE A 5 -30.91 12.81 -28.09
C PHE A 5 -32.09 12.59 -29.04
N SER A 6 -32.06 13.18 -30.25
CA SER A 6 -33.04 12.98 -31.31
C SER A 6 -32.45 13.32 -32.69
N GLU A 7 -33.07 12.84 -33.77
CA GLU A 7 -32.62 13.15 -35.13
C GLU A 7 -32.82 14.64 -35.50
N ALA A 8 -33.87 15.31 -35.03
CA ALA A 8 -34.05 16.73 -35.29
C ALA A 8 -33.28 17.64 -34.32
N GLY A 9 -32.88 17.13 -33.15
CA GLY A 9 -32.37 17.92 -32.04
C GLY A 9 -30.90 18.33 -32.11
N PRO A 10 -30.47 19.16 -31.14
CA PRO A 10 -29.11 19.69 -31.04
C PRO A 10 -28.07 18.59 -30.82
N GLU A 11 -26.87 18.85 -31.30
CA GLU A 11 -25.71 17.96 -31.21
C GLU A 11 -24.66 18.58 -30.28
N PHE A 12 -24.70 18.21 -29.00
CA PHE A 12 -23.93 18.83 -27.93
C PHE A 12 -22.46 18.35 -27.94
N PRO A 13 -21.46 19.26 -28.05
CA PRO A 13 -20.06 18.87 -27.96
C PRO A 13 -19.72 18.24 -26.61
N GLU A 14 -18.90 17.18 -26.62
CA GLU A 14 -18.43 16.49 -25.41
C GLU A 14 -17.87 17.44 -24.34
N GLN A 15 -17.05 18.41 -24.74
CA GLN A 15 -16.48 19.42 -23.84
C GLN A 15 -17.54 20.29 -23.16
N LEU A 16 -18.67 20.57 -23.84
CA LEU A 16 -19.79 21.30 -23.26
C LEU A 16 -20.53 20.44 -22.23
N VAL A 17 -20.77 19.16 -22.53
CA VAL A 17 -21.42 18.23 -21.59
C VAL A 17 -20.56 18.02 -20.33
N GLU A 18 -19.23 17.93 -20.48
CA GLU A 18 -18.33 17.88 -19.33
C GLU A 18 -18.35 19.18 -18.53
N ALA A 19 -18.29 20.34 -19.18
CA ALA A 19 -18.38 21.64 -18.50
C ALA A 19 -19.74 21.85 -17.80
N LEU A 20 -20.84 21.33 -18.34
CA LEU A 20 -22.13 21.27 -17.65
C LEU A 20 -22.00 20.43 -16.38
N LEU A 21 -21.51 19.18 -16.49
CA LEU A 21 -21.35 18.26 -15.35
C LEU A 21 -20.40 18.78 -14.26
N THR A 22 -19.45 19.66 -14.58
CA THR A 22 -18.56 20.31 -13.60
C THR A 22 -19.02 21.69 -13.12
N GLY A 23 -20.23 22.15 -13.49
CA GLY A 23 -20.77 23.45 -13.05
C GLY A 23 -20.01 24.66 -13.63
N ASP A 24 -19.41 24.48 -14.80
CA ASP A 24 -18.52 25.43 -15.46
C ASP A 24 -19.12 26.10 -16.71
N VAL A 25 -20.42 25.92 -16.90
CA VAL A 25 -21.22 26.56 -17.96
C VAL A 25 -22.10 27.66 -17.38
N VAL A 26 -22.25 28.73 -18.15
CA VAL A 26 -23.21 29.81 -17.91
C VAL A 26 -24.07 29.99 -19.17
N PHE A 27 -25.38 29.95 -18.98
CA PHE A 27 -26.33 30.23 -20.05
C PHE A 27 -26.54 31.74 -20.13
N LEU A 28 -26.33 32.31 -21.32
CA LEU A 28 -26.71 33.68 -21.66
C LEU A 28 -28.06 33.61 -22.39
N CYS A 29 -29.10 34.16 -21.77
CA CYS A 29 -30.48 34.04 -22.21
C CYS A 29 -30.98 35.32 -22.91
N GLY A 30 -31.49 35.14 -24.13
CA GLY A 30 -32.14 36.17 -24.94
C GLY A 30 -33.67 36.05 -24.95
N ALA A 31 -34.31 36.96 -25.69
CA ALA A 31 -35.77 37.10 -25.71
C ALA A 31 -36.51 35.86 -26.24
N GLY A 32 -35.82 34.98 -27.00
CA GLY A 32 -36.38 33.71 -27.47
C GLY A 32 -36.68 32.70 -26.36
N VAL A 33 -36.13 32.86 -25.15
CA VAL A 33 -36.49 32.01 -23.98
C VAL A 33 -37.89 32.38 -23.46
N SER A 34 -38.20 33.68 -23.37
CA SER A 34 -39.50 34.22 -22.93
C SER A 34 -40.58 34.19 -24.05
N ALA A 35 -40.23 33.80 -25.27
CA ALA A 35 -41.16 33.68 -26.40
C ALA A 35 -41.97 32.37 -26.34
N PRO A 36 -43.22 32.34 -26.84
CA PRO A 36 -43.96 33.42 -27.53
C PRO A 36 -44.74 34.35 -26.57
N GLN A 37 -44.55 34.21 -25.25
CA GLN A 37 -45.40 34.81 -24.23
C GLN A 37 -45.15 36.31 -24.06
N LEU A 38 -43.88 36.72 -24.13
CA LEU A 38 -43.48 38.13 -24.20
C LEU A 38 -43.09 38.54 -25.63
N PRO A 39 -43.28 39.81 -26.00
CA PRO A 39 -42.94 40.28 -27.34
C PRO A 39 -41.42 40.31 -27.56
N GLY A 40 -40.95 39.68 -28.64
CA GLY A 40 -39.58 39.89 -29.13
C GLY A 40 -39.32 41.35 -29.49
N PHE A 41 -38.05 41.77 -29.54
CA PHE A 41 -37.66 43.19 -29.50
C PHE A 41 -38.35 44.08 -30.55
N GLY A 42 -38.47 43.62 -31.81
CA GLY A 42 -39.20 44.37 -32.85
C GLY A 42 -40.70 44.53 -32.56
N ALA A 43 -41.35 43.51 -31.98
CA ALA A 43 -42.74 43.60 -31.54
C ALA A 43 -42.89 44.55 -30.35
N LEU A 44 -41.97 44.50 -29.38
CA LEU A 44 -41.91 45.42 -28.23
C LEU A 44 -41.81 46.88 -28.71
N VAL A 45 -40.90 47.18 -29.65
CA VAL A 45 -40.80 48.52 -30.24
C VAL A 45 -42.10 48.92 -30.93
N THR A 46 -42.71 48.04 -31.73
CA THR A 46 -43.98 48.32 -32.40
C THR A 46 -45.09 48.69 -31.41
N ARG A 47 -45.21 47.93 -30.31
CA ARG A 47 -46.20 48.18 -29.26
C ARG A 47 -45.91 49.47 -28.48
N CYS A 48 -44.64 49.75 -28.15
CA CYS A 48 -44.22 50.98 -27.47
C CYS A 48 -44.56 52.26 -28.27
N PHE A 49 -44.34 52.27 -29.59
CA PHE A 49 -44.77 53.39 -30.45
C PHE A 49 -46.31 53.55 -30.45
N ALA A 50 -47.05 52.43 -30.48
CA ALA A 50 -48.51 52.44 -30.44
C ALA A 50 -49.08 52.91 -29.09
N SER A 51 -48.52 52.45 -27.96
CA SER A 51 -48.97 52.80 -26.61
C SER A 51 -48.71 54.27 -26.26
N LEU A 52 -47.65 54.86 -26.82
CA LEU A 52 -47.38 56.30 -26.74
C LEU A 52 -48.18 57.14 -27.73
N ASN A 53 -48.93 56.50 -28.65
CA ASN A 53 -49.67 57.15 -29.73
C ASN A 53 -48.75 58.05 -30.60
N VAL A 54 -47.59 57.50 -30.99
CA VAL A 54 -46.58 58.19 -31.80
C VAL A 54 -46.28 57.38 -33.05
N GLU A 55 -46.38 57.99 -34.23
CA GLU A 55 -45.93 57.36 -35.48
C GLU A 55 -44.40 57.36 -35.61
N MET A 56 -43.84 56.31 -36.22
CA MET A 56 -42.42 56.23 -36.57
C MET A 56 -42.08 57.21 -37.69
N SER A 57 -41.08 58.06 -37.47
CA SER A 57 -40.47 58.90 -38.50
C SER A 57 -39.74 58.06 -39.56
N ALA A 58 -39.43 58.66 -40.71
CA ALA A 58 -38.74 57.96 -41.79
C ALA A 58 -37.38 57.34 -41.38
N SER A 59 -36.66 57.95 -40.42
CA SER A 59 -35.42 57.40 -39.88
C SER A 59 -35.67 56.22 -38.94
N GLU A 60 -36.69 56.31 -38.07
CA GLU A 60 -37.05 55.21 -37.16
C GLU A 60 -37.57 54.00 -37.96
N GLN A 61 -38.33 54.22 -39.04
CA GLN A 61 -38.75 53.15 -39.96
C GLN A 61 -37.57 52.49 -40.69
N LEU A 62 -36.49 53.22 -40.96
CA LEU A 62 -35.29 52.66 -41.57
C LEU A 62 -34.52 51.78 -40.57
N SER A 63 -34.19 52.32 -39.38
CA SER A 63 -33.55 51.54 -38.31
C SER A 63 -34.37 50.31 -37.93
N PHE A 64 -35.71 50.42 -37.88
CA PHE A 64 -36.59 49.28 -37.64
C PHE A 64 -36.50 48.20 -38.73
N LYS A 65 -36.48 48.58 -40.02
CA LYS A 65 -36.30 47.64 -41.15
C LYS A 65 -34.92 47.00 -41.18
N GLU A 66 -33.89 47.66 -40.64
CA GLU A 66 -32.55 47.11 -40.46
C GLU A 66 -32.38 46.28 -39.18
N ASN A 67 -33.47 46.01 -38.44
CA ASN A 67 -33.46 45.33 -37.13
C ASN A 67 -32.64 46.04 -36.02
N ARG A 68 -32.46 47.37 -36.14
CA ARG A 68 -31.79 48.23 -35.16
C ARG A 68 -32.80 48.87 -34.22
N PHE A 69 -33.49 48.03 -33.47
CA PHE A 69 -34.58 48.40 -32.57
C PHE A 69 -34.12 49.37 -31.46
N GLU A 70 -32.87 49.23 -31.01
CA GLU A 70 -32.19 50.10 -30.04
C GLU A 70 -31.99 51.54 -30.55
N GLU A 71 -31.72 51.71 -31.86
CA GLU A 71 -31.61 53.04 -32.50
C GLU A 71 -32.99 53.68 -32.66
N ALA A 72 -34.02 52.90 -33.01
CA ALA A 72 -35.39 53.38 -33.13
C ALA A 72 -35.95 53.89 -31.79
N LEU A 73 -35.75 53.16 -30.70
CA LEU A 73 -36.10 53.62 -29.35
C LEU A 73 -35.24 54.80 -28.89
N GLY A 74 -33.94 54.82 -29.21
CA GLY A 74 -33.07 55.96 -28.93
C GLY A 74 -33.48 57.24 -29.65
N SER A 75 -33.99 57.13 -30.88
CA SER A 75 -34.59 58.24 -31.62
C SER A 75 -35.90 58.70 -30.98
N LEU A 76 -36.82 57.77 -30.69
CA LEU A 76 -38.08 58.06 -30.03
C LEU A 76 -37.87 58.79 -28.69
N SER A 77 -36.94 58.28 -27.86
CA SER A 77 -36.58 58.84 -26.57
C SER A 77 -36.09 60.29 -26.65
N ARG A 78 -35.40 60.68 -27.73
CA ARG A 78 -34.96 62.08 -27.97
C ARG A 78 -36.08 62.97 -28.54
N ARG A 79 -37.14 62.37 -29.07
CA ARG A 79 -38.22 63.04 -29.81
C ARG A 79 -39.46 63.31 -28.97
N ILE A 80 -39.73 62.49 -27.95
CA ILE A 80 -40.82 62.70 -26.98
C ILE A 80 -40.40 63.68 -25.88
N VAL A 81 -41.36 64.42 -25.32
CA VAL A 81 -41.12 65.47 -24.31
C VAL A 81 -40.57 64.89 -23.01
N ASN A 82 -41.00 63.68 -22.64
CA ASN A 82 -40.63 63.00 -21.42
C ASN A 82 -40.08 61.60 -21.75
N PRO A 83 -38.75 61.41 -21.82
CA PRO A 83 -38.12 60.11 -22.11
C PRO A 83 -38.61 58.97 -21.21
N ALA A 84 -38.96 59.25 -19.96
CA ALA A 84 -39.47 58.25 -19.01
C ALA A 84 -40.87 57.70 -19.36
N GLU A 85 -41.56 58.25 -20.37
CA GLU A 85 -42.77 57.63 -20.94
C GLU A 85 -42.43 56.45 -21.84
N MET A 86 -41.32 56.50 -22.58
CA MET A 86 -40.82 55.35 -23.36
C MET A 86 -40.42 54.20 -22.44
N THR A 87 -39.66 54.48 -21.37
CA THR A 87 -39.28 53.44 -20.40
C THR A 87 -40.51 52.82 -19.74
N ARG A 88 -41.48 53.63 -19.28
CA ARG A 88 -42.74 53.11 -18.69
C ARG A 88 -43.58 52.31 -19.67
N ALA A 89 -43.61 52.67 -20.96
CA ALA A 89 -44.28 51.89 -22.00
C ALA A 89 -43.60 50.53 -22.22
N VAL A 90 -42.26 50.50 -22.26
CA VAL A 90 -41.49 49.26 -22.35
C VAL A 90 -41.73 48.37 -21.12
N VAL A 91 -41.66 48.92 -19.91
CA VAL A 91 -41.89 48.19 -18.65
C VAL A 91 -43.32 47.63 -18.59
N ALA A 92 -44.32 48.35 -19.11
CA ALA A 92 -45.71 47.88 -19.15
C ALA A 92 -45.93 46.71 -20.13
N GLU A 93 -45.28 46.72 -21.29
CA GLU A 93 -45.36 45.64 -22.30
C GLU A 93 -44.56 44.38 -21.93
N LEU A 94 -43.71 44.46 -20.90
CA LEU A 94 -42.84 43.37 -20.42
C LEU A 94 -43.25 42.82 -19.04
N GLN A 95 -44.38 43.25 -18.48
CA GLN A 95 -44.89 42.68 -17.24
C GLN A 95 -45.15 41.17 -17.41
N PRO A 96 -44.68 40.31 -16.48
CA PRO A 96 -44.90 38.87 -16.57
C PRO A 96 -46.40 38.53 -16.63
N PRO A 97 -46.85 37.64 -17.55
CA PRO A 97 -48.22 37.14 -17.53
C PRO A 97 -48.56 36.42 -16.22
N ALA A 98 -49.81 36.53 -15.77
CA ALA A 98 -50.26 35.89 -14.54
C ALA A 98 -50.28 34.34 -14.62
N ASP A 99 -50.41 33.80 -15.84
CA ASP A 99 -50.47 32.39 -16.18
C ASP A 99 -49.28 31.97 -17.07
N ALA A 100 -48.11 32.60 -16.89
CA ALA A 100 -46.92 32.34 -17.68
C ALA A 100 -46.45 30.87 -17.58
N ASP A 101 -46.16 30.25 -18.73
CA ASP A 101 -45.47 28.97 -18.80
C ASP A 101 -43.98 29.15 -18.49
N LEU A 102 -43.54 28.57 -17.38
CA LEU A 102 -42.16 28.62 -16.92
C LEU A 102 -41.33 27.40 -17.39
N SER A 103 -41.86 26.52 -18.24
CA SER A 103 -41.18 25.31 -18.76
C SER A 103 -39.75 25.57 -19.25
N HIS A 104 -39.56 26.51 -20.17
CA HIS A 104 -38.26 26.93 -20.70
C HIS A 104 -37.31 27.41 -19.58
N HIS A 105 -37.82 28.26 -18.69
CA HIS A 105 -37.06 28.87 -17.59
C HIS A 105 -36.61 27.84 -16.56
N ARG A 106 -37.47 26.87 -16.22
CA ARG A 106 -37.13 25.70 -15.41
C ARG A 106 -36.00 24.91 -16.06
N THR A 107 -36.12 24.54 -17.34
CA THR A 107 -35.08 23.75 -18.03
C THR A 107 -33.72 24.45 -18.05
N ILE A 108 -33.68 25.78 -18.26
CA ILE A 108 -32.44 26.55 -18.13
C ILE A 108 -31.92 26.57 -16.68
N LEU A 109 -32.77 26.77 -15.67
CA LEU A 109 -32.37 26.73 -14.25
C LEU A 109 -31.77 25.38 -13.82
N ARG A 110 -32.31 24.27 -14.33
CA ARG A 110 -31.82 22.90 -14.08
C ARG A 110 -30.43 22.68 -14.68
N LEU A 111 -30.18 23.24 -15.88
CA LEU A 111 -28.88 23.20 -16.56
C LEU A 111 -27.83 24.17 -15.98
N SER A 112 -28.27 25.27 -15.37
CA SER A 112 -27.42 26.42 -15.00
C SER A 112 -27.10 26.46 -13.51
N ARG A 113 -26.44 25.42 -13.00
CA ARG A 113 -26.02 25.31 -11.58
C ARG A 113 -24.50 25.16 -11.44
N ASP A 114 -23.91 25.91 -10.52
CA ASP A 114 -22.51 25.69 -10.10
C ASP A 114 -22.37 24.46 -9.19
N LEU A 115 -21.15 24.11 -8.79
CA LEU A 115 -20.90 22.96 -7.92
C LEU A 115 -21.49 23.12 -6.51
N GLU A 116 -21.81 24.34 -6.08
CA GLU A 116 -22.47 24.65 -4.81
C GLU A 116 -24.01 24.70 -4.93
N ASN A 117 -24.58 24.39 -6.10
CA ASN A 117 -26.01 24.44 -6.46
C ASN A 117 -26.59 25.85 -6.67
N ARG A 118 -25.76 26.89 -6.69
CA ARG A 118 -26.23 28.26 -6.97
C ARG A 118 -26.63 28.37 -8.44
N PRO A 119 -27.65 29.18 -8.79
CA PRO A 119 -27.90 29.52 -10.19
C PRO A 119 -26.64 30.16 -10.82
N ALA A 120 -26.46 29.98 -12.12
CA ALA A 120 -25.38 30.59 -12.89
C ALA A 120 -25.88 31.01 -14.27
N ILE A 121 -26.80 31.98 -14.30
CA ILE A 121 -27.48 32.47 -15.51
C ILE A 121 -27.15 33.94 -15.71
N VAL A 122 -26.87 34.33 -16.95
CA VAL A 122 -26.86 35.73 -17.37
C VAL A 122 -28.01 35.92 -18.36
N THR A 123 -28.68 37.07 -18.32
CA THR A 123 -29.80 37.35 -19.20
C THR A 123 -29.77 38.80 -19.67
N THR A 124 -30.16 39.01 -20.93
CA THR A 124 -30.44 40.34 -21.49
C THR A 124 -31.93 40.68 -21.44
N ASN A 125 -32.76 39.76 -20.94
CA ASN A 125 -34.18 39.99 -20.78
C ASN A 125 -34.41 40.85 -19.53
N PHE A 126 -35.41 41.73 -19.61
CA PHE A 126 -35.78 42.62 -18.50
C PHE A 126 -36.84 42.00 -17.58
N ASP A 127 -37.51 40.94 -18.04
CA ASP A 127 -38.53 40.19 -17.30
C ASP A 127 -37.92 39.31 -16.19
N THR A 128 -38.75 38.95 -15.21
CA THR A 128 -38.38 38.17 -14.01
C THR A 128 -38.88 36.72 -14.07
N LEU A 129 -39.11 36.16 -15.26
CA LEU A 129 -39.65 34.79 -15.41
C LEU A 129 -38.68 33.72 -14.87
N ILE A 130 -37.37 34.00 -14.86
CA ILE A 130 -36.36 33.10 -14.28
C ILE A 130 -36.47 33.11 -12.75
N GLU A 131 -36.63 34.26 -12.11
CA GLU A 131 -36.86 34.36 -10.67
C GLU A 131 -38.19 33.73 -10.25
N ARG A 132 -39.27 33.95 -11.02
CA ARG A 132 -40.56 33.27 -10.79
C ARG A 132 -40.44 31.75 -10.88
N ALA A 133 -39.62 31.24 -11.80
CA ALA A 133 -39.34 29.81 -11.90
C ALA A 133 -38.48 29.29 -10.72
N LEU A 134 -37.56 30.10 -10.19
CA LEU A 134 -36.77 29.74 -9.00
C LEU A 134 -37.62 29.75 -7.72
N MET A 135 -38.58 30.67 -7.60
CA MET A 135 -39.56 30.74 -6.49
C MET A 135 -40.46 29.50 -6.36
N GLU A 136 -40.55 28.64 -7.38
CA GLU A 136 -41.23 27.34 -7.26
C GLU A 136 -40.45 26.35 -6.39
N THR A 137 -39.16 26.60 -6.15
CA THR A 137 -38.23 25.72 -5.43
C THR A 137 -37.54 26.35 -4.23
N GLU A 138 -37.36 27.67 -4.23
CA GLU A 138 -36.66 28.45 -3.19
C GLU A 138 -37.58 29.51 -2.60
N ASP A 139 -37.30 29.99 -1.38
CA ASP A 139 -38.07 31.09 -0.80
C ASP A 139 -37.72 32.45 -1.43
N ALA A 140 -38.63 33.43 -1.27
CA ALA A 140 -38.48 34.75 -1.88
C ALA A 140 -37.23 35.49 -1.38
N ASP A 141 -36.81 35.28 -0.14
CA ASP A 141 -35.64 35.92 0.44
C ASP A 141 -34.37 35.39 -0.23
N GLN A 142 -34.26 34.07 -0.38
CA GLN A 142 -33.17 33.38 -1.07
C GLN A 142 -33.12 33.76 -2.56
N VAL A 143 -34.26 33.81 -3.25
CA VAL A 143 -34.35 34.27 -4.65
C VAL A 143 -33.83 35.71 -4.80
N ARG A 144 -34.20 36.63 -3.90
CA ARG A 144 -33.68 38.01 -3.92
C ARG A 144 -32.17 38.08 -3.71
N THR A 145 -31.57 37.20 -2.89
CA THR A 145 -30.09 37.15 -2.75
C THR A 145 -29.37 36.60 -3.99
N PHE A 146 -30.09 35.97 -4.92
CA PHE A 146 -29.53 35.44 -6.16
C PHE A 146 -29.80 36.32 -7.40
N SER A 147 -30.71 37.30 -7.35
CA SER A 147 -31.00 38.17 -8.52
C SER A 147 -30.15 39.45 -8.50
N PHE A 148 -29.26 39.59 -9.48
CA PHE A 148 -28.35 40.73 -9.67
C PHE A 148 -28.69 41.48 -10.97
N ALA A 149 -28.48 42.80 -11.00
CA ALA A 149 -28.85 43.61 -12.16
C ALA A 149 -27.96 44.85 -12.34
N GLY A 150 -27.73 45.25 -13.60
CA GLY A 150 -27.05 46.50 -13.93
C GLY A 150 -25.56 46.46 -13.56
N GLN A 151 -25.11 47.38 -12.70
CA GLN A 151 -23.69 47.50 -12.32
C GLN A 151 -23.29 46.71 -11.06
N ASP A 152 -24.26 46.20 -10.30
CA ASP A 152 -24.01 45.43 -9.07
C ASP A 152 -23.89 43.94 -9.40
N LEU A 153 -22.90 43.61 -10.23
CA LEU A 153 -22.68 42.26 -10.76
C LEU A 153 -21.62 41.52 -9.93
N PRO A 154 -21.84 40.25 -9.56
CA PRO A 154 -20.83 39.46 -8.87
C PRO A 154 -19.64 39.22 -9.83
N PRO A 155 -18.38 39.47 -9.41
CA PRO A 155 -17.24 39.41 -10.32
C PRO A 155 -16.94 37.97 -10.77
N PRO A 156 -16.87 37.67 -12.08
CA PRO A 156 -16.54 36.34 -12.60
C PRO A 156 -15.22 35.80 -12.06
N GLY A 157 -15.18 34.49 -11.81
CA GLY A 157 -14.01 33.81 -11.22
C GLY A 157 -13.81 34.03 -9.72
N SER A 158 -14.59 34.88 -9.06
CA SER A 158 -14.58 34.97 -7.59
C SER A 158 -15.36 33.82 -6.95
N ALA A 159 -15.07 33.49 -5.69
CA ALA A 159 -15.82 32.47 -4.93
C ALA A 159 -17.31 32.85 -4.73
N GLY A 160 -17.65 34.14 -4.84
CA GLY A 160 -19.02 34.66 -4.78
C GLY A 160 -19.75 34.70 -6.12
N PHE A 161 -19.12 34.28 -7.23
CA PHE A 161 -19.75 34.32 -8.54
C PHE A 161 -20.89 33.29 -8.65
N GLY A 162 -22.10 33.79 -8.95
CA GLY A 162 -23.33 33.03 -9.13
C GLY A 162 -24.55 33.95 -9.04
N GLY A 163 -25.70 33.47 -9.48
CA GLY A 163 -26.98 34.18 -9.49
C GLY A 163 -27.72 34.12 -10.83
N ILE A 164 -28.83 34.85 -10.88
CA ILE A 164 -29.56 35.26 -12.08
C ILE A 164 -29.13 36.71 -12.36
N ILE A 165 -28.45 36.94 -13.47
CA ILE A 165 -27.68 38.16 -13.69
C ILE A 165 -28.24 38.95 -14.89
N HIS A 166 -29.01 39.99 -14.61
CA HIS A 166 -29.62 40.88 -15.61
C HIS A 166 -28.63 41.94 -16.08
N ILE A 167 -27.83 41.59 -17.09
CA ILE A 167 -26.80 42.50 -17.62
C ILE A 167 -27.39 43.72 -18.32
N HIS A 168 -28.67 43.69 -18.71
CA HIS A 168 -29.39 44.85 -19.26
C HIS A 168 -30.38 45.49 -18.27
N GLY A 169 -30.32 45.12 -16.99
CA GLY A 169 -31.29 45.55 -15.98
C GLY A 169 -32.58 44.72 -16.00
N ARG A 170 -33.36 44.84 -14.93
CA ARG A 170 -34.64 44.16 -14.71
C ARG A 170 -35.76 45.16 -14.35
N ILE A 171 -36.99 44.79 -14.68
CA ILE A 171 -38.21 45.46 -14.21
C ILE A 171 -38.49 45.13 -12.73
N ALA A 172 -39.37 45.90 -12.09
CA ALA A 172 -39.86 45.56 -10.76
C ALA A 172 -40.78 44.33 -10.80
N ASP A 173 -40.68 43.47 -9.78
CA ASP A 173 -41.59 42.34 -9.57
C ASP A 173 -42.06 42.29 -8.10
N PRO A 174 -43.30 42.72 -7.81
CA PRO A 174 -43.85 42.71 -6.45
C PRO A 174 -44.01 41.32 -5.85
N ASP A 175 -44.15 40.26 -6.67
CA ASP A 175 -44.37 38.89 -6.18
C ASP A 175 -43.06 38.30 -5.63
N VAL A 176 -41.92 38.65 -6.25
CA VAL A 176 -40.56 38.30 -5.78
C VAL A 176 -40.06 39.28 -4.70
N GLY A 177 -40.52 40.53 -4.76
CA GLY A 177 -40.02 41.65 -3.96
C GLY A 177 -38.77 42.30 -4.58
N LEU A 178 -38.67 42.36 -5.91
CA LEU A 178 -37.55 42.97 -6.63
C LEU A 178 -37.89 44.37 -7.14
N ASP A 179 -36.98 45.31 -6.92
CA ASP A 179 -37.07 46.69 -7.43
C ASP A 179 -36.62 46.80 -8.89
N GLU A 180 -37.20 47.76 -9.61
CA GLU A 180 -36.80 48.16 -10.97
C GLU A 180 -35.37 48.75 -10.97
N THR A 181 -34.60 48.45 -12.02
CA THR A 181 -33.24 48.95 -12.20
C THR A 181 -33.08 49.65 -13.55
N PRO A 182 -32.04 50.48 -13.75
CA PRO A 182 -31.83 51.16 -15.02
C PRO A 182 -31.67 50.18 -16.19
N LEU A 183 -32.55 50.27 -17.19
CA LEU A 183 -32.61 49.34 -18.33
C LEU A 183 -31.68 49.77 -19.47
N VAL A 184 -30.98 48.81 -20.08
CA VAL A 184 -30.14 49.01 -21.27
C VAL A 184 -30.96 48.71 -22.53
N VAL A 185 -31.74 49.70 -23.00
CA VAL A 185 -32.75 49.48 -24.06
C VAL A 185 -32.59 50.38 -25.29
N THR A 186 -31.95 51.55 -25.15
CA THR A 186 -31.67 52.46 -26.28
C THR A 186 -30.21 52.40 -26.72
N SER A 187 -29.93 52.86 -27.94
CA SER A 187 -28.57 52.97 -28.48
C SER A 187 -27.62 53.80 -27.61
N ALA A 188 -28.14 54.72 -26.78
CA ALA A 188 -27.34 55.50 -25.83
C ALA A 188 -26.92 54.67 -24.62
N ASP A 189 -27.82 53.82 -24.10
CA ASP A 189 -27.56 52.96 -22.95
C ASP A 189 -26.56 51.84 -23.32
N TYR A 190 -26.72 51.24 -24.50
CA TYR A 190 -25.74 50.31 -25.08
C TYR A 190 -24.36 50.96 -25.24
N GLY A 191 -24.32 52.20 -25.77
CA GLY A 191 -23.10 52.99 -25.89
C GLY A 191 -22.44 53.27 -24.54
N ASP A 192 -23.21 53.44 -23.46
CA ASP A 192 -22.63 53.56 -22.13
C ASP A 192 -22.09 52.21 -21.61
N ALA A 193 -22.97 51.21 -21.52
CA ALA A 193 -22.70 49.93 -20.88
C ALA A 193 -21.55 49.15 -21.54
N TYR A 194 -21.46 49.18 -22.88
CA TYR A 194 -20.44 48.44 -23.63
C TYR A 194 -19.22 49.27 -24.02
N MET A 195 -19.32 50.61 -24.14
CA MET A 195 -18.22 51.44 -24.67
C MET A 195 -17.70 52.50 -23.69
N ARG A 196 -18.55 53.40 -23.17
CA ARG A 196 -18.11 54.56 -22.37
C ARG A 196 -17.66 54.15 -20.96
N SER A 197 -18.52 53.43 -20.23
CA SER A 197 -18.19 52.87 -18.91
C SER A 197 -17.68 51.43 -19.04
N GLY A 198 -18.20 50.68 -20.01
CA GLY A 198 -17.67 49.38 -20.45
C GLY A 198 -17.82 48.25 -19.43
N TRP A 199 -18.70 48.40 -18.44
CA TRP A 199 -18.90 47.39 -17.38
C TRP A 199 -19.47 46.08 -17.94
N ALA A 200 -20.42 46.14 -18.88
CA ALA A 200 -21.01 44.95 -19.50
C ALA A 200 -19.95 44.20 -20.34
N SER A 201 -19.14 44.94 -21.10
CA SER A 201 -18.01 44.40 -21.87
C SER A 201 -16.97 43.70 -21.00
N ARG A 202 -16.57 44.32 -19.89
CA ARG A 202 -15.60 43.72 -18.94
C ARG A 202 -16.16 42.46 -18.28
N PHE A 203 -17.40 42.53 -17.79
CA PHE A 203 -18.07 41.38 -17.17
C PHE A 203 -18.14 40.18 -18.12
N LEU A 204 -18.60 40.39 -19.37
CA LEU A 204 -18.71 39.32 -20.36
C LEU A 204 -17.34 38.77 -20.80
N PHE A 205 -16.31 39.60 -20.82
CA PHE A 205 -14.93 39.16 -21.09
C PHE A 205 -14.38 38.27 -19.97
N ASP A 206 -14.47 38.72 -18.71
CA ASP A 206 -14.02 37.94 -17.55
C ASP A 206 -14.84 36.64 -17.37
N LEU A 207 -16.12 36.68 -17.75
CA LEU A 207 -16.97 35.49 -17.83
C LEU A 207 -16.42 34.46 -18.82
N CYS A 208 -16.09 34.85 -20.05
CA CYS A 208 -15.58 33.92 -21.06
C CYS A 208 -14.19 33.34 -20.76
N ARG A 209 -13.43 33.95 -19.84
CA ARG A 209 -12.16 33.39 -19.32
C ARG A 209 -12.39 32.36 -18.22
N THR A 210 -13.52 32.43 -17.52
CA THR A 210 -13.77 31.65 -16.29
C THR A 210 -14.85 30.58 -16.46
N LYS A 211 -15.79 30.75 -17.40
CA LYS A 211 -16.91 29.85 -17.69
C LYS A 211 -17.12 29.69 -19.20
N THR A 212 -17.61 28.53 -19.60
CA THR A 212 -18.07 28.24 -20.97
C THR A 212 -19.45 28.88 -21.15
N VAL A 213 -19.65 29.67 -22.20
CA VAL A 213 -20.91 30.42 -22.40
C VAL A 213 -21.78 29.75 -23.46
N VAL A 214 -23.07 29.58 -23.17
CA VAL A 214 -24.08 29.05 -24.12
C VAL A 214 -25.14 30.11 -24.38
N LEU A 215 -25.24 30.58 -25.63
CA LEU A 215 -26.26 31.52 -26.08
C LEU A 215 -27.56 30.76 -26.40
N VAL A 216 -28.67 31.16 -25.77
CA VAL A 216 -30.00 30.57 -26.02
C VAL A 216 -31.04 31.66 -26.23
N GLY A 217 -31.87 31.52 -27.26
CA GLY A 217 -32.93 32.48 -27.57
C GLY A 217 -32.43 33.77 -28.24
N TYR A 218 -31.34 33.69 -29.01
CA TYR A 218 -30.76 34.78 -29.80
C TYR A 218 -30.69 34.46 -31.29
N SER A 219 -30.70 35.49 -32.13
CA SER A 219 -30.18 35.46 -33.50
C SER A 219 -28.79 36.11 -33.57
N ALA A 220 -27.96 35.68 -34.53
CA ALA A 220 -26.66 36.31 -34.82
C ALA A 220 -26.76 37.82 -35.21
N GLY A 221 -27.96 38.32 -35.52
CA GLY A 221 -28.20 39.75 -35.79
C GLY A 221 -28.51 40.61 -34.55
N ASP A 222 -28.77 40.00 -33.40
CA ASP A 222 -29.31 40.71 -32.22
C ASP A 222 -28.30 41.71 -31.64
N ALA A 223 -28.79 42.86 -31.18
CA ALA A 223 -27.93 43.92 -30.65
C ALA A 223 -26.99 43.45 -29.51
N PRO A 224 -27.44 42.73 -28.46
CA PRO A 224 -26.55 42.25 -27.41
C PRO A 224 -25.41 41.38 -27.95
N VAL A 225 -25.74 40.47 -28.88
CA VAL A 225 -24.79 39.56 -29.53
C VAL A 225 -23.75 40.32 -30.36
N ARG A 226 -24.20 41.30 -31.16
CA ARG A 226 -23.30 42.19 -31.92
C ARG A 226 -22.35 42.96 -31.02
N TYR A 227 -22.82 43.56 -29.91
CA TYR A 227 -21.96 44.32 -29.01
C TYR A 227 -20.99 43.43 -28.22
N PHE A 228 -21.44 42.25 -27.75
CA PHE A 228 -20.63 41.28 -27.03
C PHE A 228 -19.50 40.69 -27.89
N LEU A 229 -19.82 40.19 -29.08
CA LEU A 229 -18.86 39.41 -29.87
C LEU A 229 -17.80 40.29 -30.55
N ASN A 230 -18.14 41.54 -30.91
CA ASN A 230 -17.16 42.54 -31.34
C ASN A 230 -16.11 42.87 -30.26
N VAL A 231 -16.46 42.75 -28.98
CA VAL A 231 -15.52 42.94 -27.86
C VAL A 231 -14.60 41.73 -27.71
N LEU A 232 -15.14 40.50 -27.83
CA LEU A 232 -14.32 39.28 -27.76
C LEU A 232 -13.34 39.14 -28.94
N GLU A 233 -13.80 39.38 -30.17
CA GLU A 233 -12.98 39.33 -31.40
C GLU A 233 -11.69 40.14 -31.28
N ALA A 234 -11.76 41.35 -30.70
CA ALA A 234 -10.62 42.26 -30.58
C ALA A 234 -9.47 41.73 -29.70
N ASP A 235 -9.77 40.86 -28.73
CA ASP A 235 -8.83 40.39 -27.72
C ASP A 235 -8.51 38.88 -27.77
N ARG A 236 -9.21 38.07 -28.60
CA ARG A 236 -8.89 36.64 -28.84
C ARG A 236 -7.44 36.40 -29.27
N GLN A 237 -6.84 37.32 -30.04
CA GLN A 237 -5.43 37.19 -30.44
C GLN A 237 -4.43 37.44 -29.30
N ARG A 238 -4.86 38.06 -28.19
CA ARG A 238 -4.01 38.40 -27.03
C ARG A 238 -4.13 37.42 -25.89
N PHE A 239 -5.29 36.77 -25.75
CA PHE A 239 -5.65 35.94 -24.61
C PHE A 239 -6.10 34.54 -25.06
N PRO A 240 -5.18 33.55 -25.12
CA PRO A 240 -5.50 32.18 -25.55
C PRO A 240 -6.24 31.36 -24.48
N ASP A 241 -6.53 31.95 -23.32
CA ASP A 241 -7.25 31.34 -22.19
C ASP A 241 -8.77 31.57 -22.22
N LEU A 242 -9.30 32.16 -23.29
CA LEU A 242 -10.75 32.25 -23.52
C LEU A 242 -11.35 30.86 -23.78
N ARG A 243 -12.41 30.52 -23.02
CA ARG A 243 -13.17 29.29 -23.20
C ARG A 243 -14.11 29.39 -24.43
N PRO A 244 -14.57 28.26 -24.98
CA PRO A 244 -15.53 28.27 -26.08
C PRO A 244 -16.84 29.00 -25.74
N VAL A 245 -17.43 29.62 -26.77
CA VAL A 245 -18.77 30.20 -26.73
C VAL A 245 -19.61 29.45 -27.75
N TYR A 246 -20.71 28.85 -27.29
CA TYR A 246 -21.64 28.10 -28.12
C TYR A 246 -22.93 28.89 -28.33
N ALA A 247 -23.62 28.69 -29.45
CA ALA A 247 -24.98 29.22 -29.68
C ALA A 247 -25.93 28.13 -30.14
N ILE A 248 -27.09 28.00 -29.51
CA ILE A 248 -28.10 27.03 -29.93
C ILE A 248 -28.93 27.64 -31.07
N ASP A 249 -28.67 27.19 -32.30
CA ASP A 249 -29.13 27.83 -33.54
C ASP A 249 -30.16 26.96 -34.28
N ALA A 250 -31.21 27.60 -34.80
CA ALA A 250 -32.34 26.91 -35.42
C ALA A 250 -32.25 26.96 -36.95
N VAL A 251 -32.17 25.80 -37.60
CA VAL A 251 -31.94 25.67 -39.05
C VAL A 251 -33.08 24.92 -39.74
N VAL A 252 -33.24 25.14 -41.05
CA VAL A 252 -34.20 24.37 -41.87
C VAL A 252 -33.62 23.00 -42.26
N THR A 253 -32.30 22.93 -42.41
CA THR A 253 -31.53 21.71 -42.68
C THR A 253 -30.14 21.84 -42.04
N ARG A 254 -29.63 20.78 -41.42
CA ARG A 254 -28.40 20.79 -40.62
C ARG A 254 -27.14 21.30 -41.36
N ASP A 255 -27.06 21.08 -42.66
CA ASP A 255 -25.95 21.55 -43.52
C ASP A 255 -25.93 23.08 -43.77
N LEU A 256 -26.96 23.81 -43.32
CA LEU A 256 -27.14 25.25 -43.55
C LEU A 256 -27.17 26.05 -42.23
N ALA A 257 -26.20 25.83 -41.35
CA ALA A 257 -25.98 26.67 -40.17
C ALA A 257 -25.70 28.14 -40.54
N ASP A 258 -26.11 29.08 -39.69
CA ASP A 258 -25.92 30.50 -39.98
C ASP A 258 -24.43 30.89 -39.94
N VAL A 259 -23.86 31.13 -41.13
CA VAL A 259 -22.47 31.58 -41.34
C VAL A 259 -22.10 32.85 -40.56
N ARG A 260 -23.07 33.63 -40.07
CA ARG A 260 -22.81 34.77 -39.18
C ARG A 260 -22.22 34.35 -37.83
N TRP A 261 -22.55 33.17 -37.30
CA TRP A 261 -21.96 32.69 -36.03
C TRP A 261 -20.46 32.42 -36.18
N ALA A 262 -20.04 31.81 -37.28
CA ALA A 262 -18.63 31.57 -37.60
C ALA A 262 -17.83 32.88 -37.74
N ALA A 263 -18.44 33.92 -38.32
CA ALA A 263 -17.85 35.26 -38.44
C ALA A 263 -17.74 36.03 -37.11
N LEU A 264 -18.28 35.48 -36.02
CA LEU A 264 -18.21 36.04 -34.66
C LEU A 264 -17.45 35.09 -33.70
N ALA A 265 -16.83 34.05 -34.26
CA ALA A 265 -16.09 32.98 -33.58
C ALA A 265 -16.91 32.32 -32.44
N VAL A 266 -18.20 32.11 -32.68
CA VAL A 266 -19.11 31.32 -31.85
C VAL A 266 -19.38 30.00 -32.55
N GLU A 267 -19.42 28.90 -31.80
CA GLU A 267 -19.69 27.56 -32.33
C GLU A 267 -21.20 27.28 -32.32
N PRO A 268 -21.86 27.18 -33.50
CA PRO A 268 -23.30 26.92 -33.56
C PRO A 268 -23.61 25.44 -33.28
N ILE A 269 -24.50 25.21 -32.32
CA ILE A 269 -25.13 23.92 -32.03
C ILE A 269 -26.48 23.92 -32.75
N ALA A 270 -26.47 23.40 -33.98
CA ALA A 270 -27.63 23.43 -34.87
C ALA A 270 -28.69 22.38 -34.49
N TYR A 271 -29.97 22.76 -34.57
CA TYR A 271 -31.13 21.87 -34.51
C TYR A 271 -32.18 22.28 -35.53
N GLU A 272 -33.05 21.35 -35.92
CA GLU A 272 -33.97 21.52 -37.04
C GLU A 272 -35.35 22.06 -36.60
N TYR A 273 -35.87 23.02 -37.37
CA TYR A 273 -37.23 23.52 -37.20
C TYR A 273 -38.29 22.48 -37.58
N GLN A 274 -39.41 22.48 -36.85
CA GLN A 274 -40.64 21.92 -37.41
C GLN A 274 -41.20 22.90 -38.48
N LEU A 275 -41.60 22.37 -39.63
CA LEU A 275 -42.13 23.16 -40.75
C LEU A 275 -43.66 22.94 -40.92
N ASP A 276 -44.38 23.96 -41.37
CA ASP A 276 -45.76 23.82 -41.83
C ASP A 276 -45.87 23.14 -43.21
N ALA A 277 -47.10 22.87 -43.64
CA ALA A 277 -47.40 22.31 -44.96
C ALA A 277 -47.04 23.23 -46.14
N ALA A 278 -46.62 24.47 -45.90
CA ALA A 278 -46.12 25.42 -46.89
C ALA A 278 -44.58 25.62 -46.81
N GLY A 279 -43.89 24.92 -45.89
CA GLY A 279 -42.43 24.97 -45.71
C GLY A 279 -41.94 26.08 -44.79
N ASN A 280 -42.80 26.77 -44.04
CA ASN A 280 -42.40 27.83 -43.10
C ASN A 280 -42.06 27.23 -41.72
N PRO A 281 -41.05 27.74 -41.01
CA PRO A 281 -40.79 27.38 -39.62
C PRO A 281 -41.99 27.67 -38.70
N THR A 282 -42.44 26.67 -37.93
CA THR A 282 -43.57 26.81 -36.99
C THR A 282 -43.19 26.77 -35.53
N SER A 283 -42.21 25.94 -35.15
CA SER A 283 -41.91 25.69 -33.74
C SER A 283 -40.49 25.13 -33.54
N HIS A 284 -39.96 25.37 -32.33
CA HIS A 284 -38.68 24.85 -31.85
C HIS A 284 -38.85 23.47 -31.18
N ALA A 285 -39.74 22.62 -31.71
CA ALA A 285 -40.22 21.41 -31.01
C ALA A 285 -39.12 20.37 -30.70
N ALA A 286 -37.99 20.39 -31.41
CA ALA A 286 -36.85 19.51 -31.15
C ALA A 286 -35.88 20.05 -30.08
N LEU A 287 -35.94 21.35 -29.75
CA LEU A 287 -34.98 21.97 -28.83
C LEU A 287 -35.29 21.61 -27.37
N TRP A 288 -36.47 22.01 -26.89
CA TRP A 288 -36.79 21.95 -25.46
C TRP A 288 -36.83 20.53 -24.89
N PRO A 289 -37.39 19.51 -25.58
CA PRO A 289 -37.34 18.13 -25.08
C PRO A 289 -35.91 17.56 -25.01
N ASP A 290 -34.99 17.98 -25.89
CA ASP A 290 -33.60 17.51 -25.86
C ASP A 290 -32.76 18.29 -24.84
N LEU A 291 -33.09 19.57 -24.58
CA LEU A 291 -32.56 20.30 -23.41
C LEU A 291 -33.10 19.75 -22.08
N GLU A 292 -34.34 19.27 -22.03
CA GLU A 292 -34.90 18.58 -20.86
C GLU A 292 -34.17 17.27 -20.58
N LYS A 293 -33.91 16.44 -21.60
CA LYS A 293 -33.07 15.22 -21.45
C LYS A 293 -31.63 15.56 -21.04
N LEU A 294 -31.07 16.66 -21.54
CA LEU A 294 -29.77 17.15 -21.09
C LEU A 294 -29.82 17.61 -19.63
N ALA A 295 -30.91 18.26 -19.20
CA ALA A 295 -31.14 18.64 -17.81
C ALA A 295 -31.30 17.40 -16.91
N ASP A 296 -31.99 16.35 -17.36
CA ASP A 296 -32.09 15.07 -16.66
C ASP A 296 -30.71 14.40 -16.49
N LEU A 297 -29.86 14.42 -17.52
CA LEU A 297 -28.47 13.98 -17.43
C LEU A 297 -27.65 14.84 -16.45
N VAL A 298 -27.86 16.16 -16.43
CA VAL A 298 -27.13 17.07 -15.54
C VAL A 298 -27.57 16.90 -14.09
N GLU A 299 -28.87 16.77 -13.81
CA GLU A 299 -29.40 16.60 -12.45
C GLU A 299 -29.25 15.19 -11.89
N ARG A 300 -29.29 14.15 -12.73
CA ARG A 300 -29.21 12.74 -12.30
C ARG A 300 -28.19 11.95 -13.12
N PRO A 301 -26.93 12.40 -13.20
CA PRO A 301 -25.91 11.82 -14.09
C PRO A 301 -25.67 10.34 -13.82
N ARG A 302 -25.78 9.92 -12.56
CA ARG A 302 -25.68 8.53 -12.12
C ARG A 302 -26.75 7.64 -12.76
N ALA A 303 -28.01 8.04 -12.74
CA ALA A 303 -29.10 7.21 -13.25
C ALA A 303 -29.02 7.07 -14.77
N THR A 304 -28.92 8.19 -15.48
CA THR A 304 -28.91 8.26 -16.94
C THR A 304 -27.69 7.55 -17.54
N ARG A 305 -26.48 7.75 -17.00
CA ARG A 305 -25.27 7.10 -17.53
C ARG A 305 -25.25 5.58 -17.27
N ARG A 306 -25.88 5.11 -16.19
CA ARG A 306 -26.04 3.67 -15.93
C ARG A 306 -26.93 3.01 -16.98
N GLU A 307 -28.07 3.61 -17.30
CA GLU A 307 -28.99 3.11 -18.33
C GLU A 307 -28.28 2.96 -19.70
N TRP A 308 -27.52 3.98 -20.11
CA TRP A 308 -26.77 3.94 -21.38
C TRP A 308 -25.62 2.93 -21.38
N ALA A 309 -24.84 2.85 -20.30
CA ALA A 309 -23.76 1.87 -20.20
C ALA A 309 -24.29 0.43 -20.25
N GLN A 310 -25.46 0.18 -19.66
CA GLN A 310 -26.15 -1.10 -19.74
C GLN A 310 -26.63 -1.43 -21.15
N ALA A 311 -27.14 -0.44 -21.90
CA ALA A 311 -27.59 -0.64 -23.27
C ALA A 311 -26.45 -0.99 -24.26
N ILE A 312 -25.26 -0.41 -24.07
CA ILE A 312 -24.10 -0.60 -24.95
C ILE A 312 -23.31 -1.86 -24.58
N LEU A 313 -22.87 -2.00 -23.33
CA LEU A 313 -21.94 -3.06 -22.92
C LEU A 313 -22.56 -4.47 -22.86
N ALA A 314 -23.88 -4.58 -22.95
CA ALA A 314 -24.58 -5.86 -23.01
C ALA A 314 -24.40 -6.59 -24.36
N LYS A 315 -23.90 -5.90 -25.39
CA LYS A 315 -23.65 -6.45 -26.73
C LYS A 315 -22.26 -7.09 -26.82
N PRO A 316 -22.07 -8.12 -27.66
CA PRO A 316 -20.75 -8.54 -28.12
C PRO A 316 -19.98 -7.34 -28.70
N PHE A 317 -18.66 -7.29 -28.52
CA PHE A 317 -17.86 -6.13 -28.93
C PHE A 317 -17.96 -5.87 -30.45
N ALA A 318 -18.06 -6.94 -31.24
CA ALA A 318 -18.21 -6.88 -32.70
C ALA A 318 -19.56 -6.33 -33.20
N ASP A 319 -20.60 -6.29 -32.34
CA ASP A 319 -21.94 -5.80 -32.70
C ASP A 319 -22.15 -4.31 -32.35
N ALA A 320 -21.20 -3.68 -31.65
CA ALA A 320 -21.24 -2.26 -31.33
C ALA A 320 -20.82 -1.42 -32.54
N ASP A 321 -21.65 -0.45 -32.94
CA ASP A 321 -21.29 0.47 -34.01
C ASP A 321 -20.31 1.56 -33.55
N ALA A 322 -19.78 2.35 -34.50
CA ALA A 322 -18.80 3.38 -34.20
C ALA A 322 -19.32 4.46 -33.23
N ALA A 323 -20.61 4.82 -33.29
CA ALA A 323 -21.21 5.80 -32.39
C ALA A 323 -21.40 5.21 -30.98
N GLU A 324 -21.73 3.92 -30.87
CA GLU A 324 -21.81 3.22 -29.58
C GLU A 324 -20.44 3.04 -28.93
N LEU A 325 -19.39 2.74 -29.69
CA LEU A 325 -18.01 2.67 -29.20
C LEU A 325 -17.50 4.04 -28.72
N ASP A 326 -17.81 5.11 -29.45
CA ASP A 326 -17.48 6.48 -29.08
C ASP A 326 -18.27 6.93 -27.82
N HIS A 327 -19.55 6.55 -27.72
CA HIS A 327 -20.37 6.80 -26.53
C HIS A 327 -19.86 5.99 -25.32
N ALA A 328 -19.44 4.74 -25.50
CA ALA A 328 -18.78 3.96 -24.46
C ALA A 328 -17.46 4.62 -24.00
N ALA A 329 -16.64 5.13 -24.92
CA ALA A 329 -15.44 5.88 -24.57
C ALA A 329 -15.78 7.10 -23.70
N TRP A 330 -16.79 7.90 -24.08
CA TRP A 330 -17.26 9.03 -23.27
C TRP A 330 -17.78 8.61 -21.88
N LEU A 331 -18.52 7.51 -21.79
CA LEU A 331 -19.08 7.03 -20.52
C LEU A 331 -18.00 6.70 -19.47
N PHE A 332 -16.86 6.15 -19.90
CA PHE A 332 -15.77 5.72 -19.00
C PHE A 332 -14.57 6.69 -18.94
N SER A 333 -14.45 7.64 -19.87
CA SER A 333 -13.36 8.62 -19.89
C SER A 333 -13.30 9.45 -18.61
N GLY A 334 -12.21 9.29 -17.83
CA GLY A 334 -11.93 10.08 -16.63
C GLY A 334 -12.94 9.89 -15.48
N ARG A 335 -13.74 8.83 -15.50
CA ARG A 335 -14.86 8.55 -14.57
C ARG A 335 -14.80 7.10 -14.09
N ARG A 336 -15.34 6.80 -12.89
CA ARG A 336 -15.16 5.48 -12.25
C ARG A 336 -16.45 4.86 -11.68
N ASP A 337 -17.56 5.56 -11.79
CA ASP A 337 -18.86 5.21 -11.21
C ASP A 337 -19.54 4.00 -11.86
N LEU A 338 -19.24 3.73 -13.14
CA LEU A 338 -19.91 2.72 -13.96
C LEU A 338 -19.26 1.32 -13.90
N TRP A 339 -18.08 1.15 -13.30
CA TRP A 339 -17.37 -0.13 -13.34
C TRP A 339 -18.10 -1.27 -12.64
N SER A 340 -18.77 -0.99 -11.51
CA SER A 340 -19.64 -1.94 -10.81
C SER A 340 -20.78 -2.48 -11.68
N LEU A 341 -21.27 -1.66 -12.61
CA LEU A 341 -22.33 -2.01 -13.56
C LEU A 341 -21.75 -2.72 -14.81
N ALA A 342 -20.57 -2.31 -15.27
CA ALA A 342 -19.90 -2.91 -16.42
C ALA A 342 -19.54 -4.39 -16.17
N ILE A 343 -18.96 -4.70 -15.00
CA ILE A 343 -18.54 -6.06 -14.60
C ILE A 343 -19.62 -7.14 -14.82
N PRO A 344 -20.89 -6.94 -14.39
CA PRO A 344 -21.92 -7.95 -14.59
C PRO A 344 -22.48 -8.05 -16.01
N ILE A 345 -22.35 -6.98 -16.80
CA ILE A 345 -23.02 -6.81 -18.10
C ILE A 345 -22.11 -7.19 -19.26
N ILE A 346 -20.80 -6.95 -19.16
CA ILE A 346 -19.82 -7.34 -20.18
C ILE A 346 -19.79 -8.88 -20.28
N ILE A 347 -20.22 -9.40 -21.43
CA ILE A 347 -20.14 -10.83 -21.77
C ILE A 347 -18.80 -11.14 -22.44
N ASP A 348 -18.39 -10.26 -23.35
CA ASP A 348 -17.23 -10.37 -24.23
C ASP A 348 -15.97 -9.74 -23.61
N GLY A 349 -14.86 -10.48 -23.59
CA GLY A 349 -13.60 -10.04 -22.99
C GLY A 349 -12.88 -8.94 -23.77
N ASP A 350 -13.17 -8.78 -25.07
CA ASP A 350 -12.48 -7.79 -25.94
C ASP A 350 -12.78 -6.34 -25.54
N TRP A 351 -13.88 -6.10 -24.82
CA TRP A 351 -14.16 -4.80 -24.18
C TRP A 351 -13.03 -4.35 -23.24
N PHE A 352 -12.34 -5.27 -22.54
CA PHE A 352 -11.23 -4.90 -21.64
C PHE A 352 -9.96 -4.52 -22.38
N ASP A 353 -9.73 -5.11 -23.55
CA ASP A 353 -8.65 -4.72 -24.44
C ASP A 353 -8.96 -3.34 -25.06
N PHE A 354 -10.22 -3.07 -25.45
CA PHE A 354 -10.67 -1.70 -25.82
C PHE A 354 -10.44 -0.67 -24.70
N PHE A 355 -10.81 -0.97 -23.44
CA PHE A 355 -10.58 -0.06 -22.31
C PHE A 355 -9.08 0.18 -22.05
N ALA A 356 -8.24 -0.83 -22.25
CA ALA A 356 -6.80 -0.72 -22.12
C ALA A 356 -6.17 0.11 -23.26
N ASP A 357 -6.52 -0.17 -24.51
CA ASP A 357 -6.00 0.51 -25.70
C ASP A 357 -6.40 2.00 -25.73
N ARG A 358 -7.65 2.30 -25.36
CA ARG A 358 -8.15 3.68 -25.21
C ARG A 358 -7.71 4.34 -23.90
N LYS A 359 -7.01 3.63 -23.01
CA LYS A 359 -6.49 4.10 -21.70
C LYS A 359 -7.58 4.68 -20.78
N LEU A 360 -8.74 4.03 -20.74
CA LEU A 360 -9.93 4.49 -20.02
C LEU A 360 -9.90 4.15 -18.51
N TRP A 361 -8.85 3.49 -18.03
CA TRP A 361 -8.68 3.08 -16.63
C TRP A 361 -7.19 3.02 -16.20
N THR A 362 -6.92 2.85 -14.90
CA THR A 362 -5.55 2.59 -14.40
C THR A 362 -5.28 1.08 -14.26
N GLU A 363 -4.01 0.66 -14.17
CA GLU A 363 -3.64 -0.75 -13.90
C GLU A 363 -4.27 -1.31 -12.62
N ARG A 364 -4.44 -0.47 -11.60
CA ARG A 364 -5.13 -0.82 -10.35
C ARG A 364 -6.62 -1.06 -10.58
N ASP A 365 -7.27 -0.16 -11.32
CA ASP A 365 -8.68 -0.29 -11.68
C ASP A 365 -8.86 -1.58 -12.52
N ALA A 366 -8.04 -1.79 -13.55
CA ALA A 366 -8.03 -3.00 -14.38
C ALA A 366 -7.83 -4.28 -13.54
N SER A 367 -6.88 -4.27 -12.59
CA SER A 367 -6.65 -5.41 -11.68
C SER A 367 -7.91 -5.78 -10.90
N TRP A 368 -8.66 -4.78 -10.44
CA TRP A 368 -9.90 -5.00 -9.70
C TRP A 368 -11.05 -5.44 -10.61
N ILE A 369 -11.24 -4.75 -11.74
CA ILE A 369 -12.38 -4.95 -12.66
C ILE A 369 -12.27 -6.29 -13.38
N ILE A 370 -11.09 -6.63 -13.90
CA ILE A 370 -10.88 -7.87 -14.66
C ILE A 370 -11.02 -9.06 -13.70
N ALA A 371 -10.39 -9.01 -12.51
CA ALA A 371 -10.57 -10.06 -11.51
C ALA A 371 -12.05 -10.20 -11.07
N ALA A 372 -12.82 -9.10 -11.02
CA ALA A 372 -14.26 -9.14 -10.75
C ALA A 372 -15.07 -9.81 -11.86
N TRP A 373 -14.73 -9.54 -13.12
CA TRP A 373 -15.39 -10.14 -14.26
C TRP A 373 -15.07 -11.62 -14.41
N LEU A 374 -13.79 -12.00 -14.32
CA LEU A 374 -13.31 -13.37 -14.52
C LEU A 374 -14.06 -14.37 -13.62
N VAL A 375 -14.19 -14.07 -12.32
CA VAL A 375 -14.84 -14.98 -11.35
C VAL A 375 -16.33 -15.20 -11.56
N ARG A 376 -16.99 -14.48 -12.48
CA ARG A 376 -18.39 -14.71 -12.83
C ARG A 376 -18.61 -16.00 -13.61
N ASP A 377 -17.58 -16.48 -14.30
CA ASP A 377 -17.58 -17.79 -14.98
C ASP A 377 -16.16 -18.37 -14.94
N LEU A 378 -15.94 -19.24 -13.95
CA LEU A 378 -14.67 -19.94 -13.78
C LEU A 378 -14.53 -21.15 -14.73
N ALA A 379 -15.58 -21.56 -15.46
CA ALA A 379 -15.54 -22.73 -16.34
C ALA A 379 -15.12 -22.40 -17.78
N SER A 380 -14.81 -21.13 -18.08
CA SER A 380 -14.41 -20.66 -19.40
C SER A 380 -12.89 -20.68 -19.63
N SER A 381 -12.47 -21.45 -20.62
CA SER A 381 -11.09 -21.48 -21.12
C SER A 381 -10.61 -20.14 -21.69
N ASP A 382 -11.51 -19.31 -22.22
CA ASP A 382 -11.16 -17.98 -22.71
C ASP A 382 -10.80 -17.05 -21.55
N ARG A 383 -11.68 -17.01 -20.53
CA ARG A 383 -11.45 -16.23 -19.29
C ARG A 383 -10.16 -16.66 -18.62
N PHE A 384 -9.90 -17.97 -18.55
CA PHE A 384 -8.65 -18.45 -17.96
C PHE A 384 -7.41 -17.99 -18.75
N ARG A 385 -7.41 -18.10 -20.08
CA ARG A 385 -6.29 -17.62 -20.91
C ARG A 385 -6.04 -16.13 -20.67
N ARG A 386 -7.09 -15.30 -20.78
CA ARG A 386 -7.00 -13.86 -20.49
C ARG A 386 -6.49 -13.58 -19.09
N ALA A 387 -6.84 -14.40 -18.08
CA ALA A 387 -6.33 -14.22 -16.73
C ALA A 387 -4.83 -14.50 -16.59
N VAL A 388 -4.25 -15.40 -17.40
CA VAL A 388 -2.79 -15.56 -17.45
C VAL A 388 -2.15 -14.34 -18.10
N ASP A 389 -2.67 -13.92 -19.26
CA ASP A 389 -2.15 -12.76 -20.01
C ASP A 389 -2.25 -11.46 -19.18
N TRP A 390 -3.32 -11.29 -18.40
CA TRP A 390 -3.49 -10.18 -17.46
C TRP A 390 -2.71 -10.35 -16.15
N LEU A 391 -2.37 -11.58 -15.73
CA LEU A 391 -1.43 -11.82 -14.62
C LEU A 391 0.00 -11.41 -15.00
N GLU A 392 0.42 -11.63 -16.25
CA GLU A 392 1.71 -11.11 -16.72
C GLU A 392 1.73 -9.58 -16.72
N LYS A 393 0.70 -8.94 -17.30
CA LYS A 393 0.55 -7.48 -17.32
C LYS A 393 0.49 -6.86 -15.91
N LEU A 394 -0.34 -7.38 -15.01
CA LEU A 394 -0.68 -6.72 -13.73
C LEU A 394 0.01 -7.33 -12.50
N GLY A 395 0.19 -8.66 -12.47
CA GLY A 395 0.97 -9.37 -11.45
C GLY A 395 0.30 -9.44 -10.09
N LYS A 396 1.10 -9.32 -9.02
CA LYS A 396 0.66 -9.57 -7.64
C LYS A 396 -0.62 -8.80 -7.21
N PRO A 397 -0.80 -7.50 -7.52
CA PRO A 397 -2.06 -6.80 -7.18
C PRO A 397 -3.31 -7.46 -7.79
N PHE A 398 -3.20 -7.97 -9.01
CA PHE A 398 -4.25 -8.75 -9.68
C PHE A 398 -4.36 -10.17 -9.11
N ALA A 399 -3.24 -10.84 -8.82
CA ALA A 399 -3.22 -12.17 -8.22
C ALA A 399 -3.89 -12.21 -6.83
N ASP A 400 -3.55 -11.26 -5.94
CA ASP A 400 -4.11 -11.15 -4.59
C ASP A 400 -5.64 -10.88 -4.64
N GLU A 401 -6.08 -10.05 -5.59
CA GLU A 401 -7.48 -9.69 -5.81
C GLU A 401 -8.27 -10.85 -6.45
N LEU A 402 -7.70 -11.54 -7.44
CA LEU A 402 -8.24 -12.77 -8.03
C LEU A 402 -8.36 -13.86 -6.96
N ALA A 403 -7.33 -14.05 -6.12
CA ALA A 403 -7.36 -14.96 -4.97
C ALA A 403 -8.48 -14.61 -3.99
N ARG A 404 -8.66 -13.32 -3.68
CA ARG A 404 -9.70 -12.82 -2.78
C ARG A 404 -11.09 -13.17 -3.29
N ARG A 405 -11.31 -13.05 -4.59
CA ARG A 405 -12.60 -13.31 -5.25
C ARG A 405 -12.89 -14.80 -5.45
N ILE A 406 -11.90 -15.61 -5.88
CA ILE A 406 -12.08 -17.06 -6.03
C ILE A 406 -12.55 -17.70 -4.71
N ARG A 407 -12.04 -17.23 -3.56
CA ARG A 407 -12.48 -17.70 -2.23
C ARG A 407 -13.97 -17.44 -1.92
N GLN A 408 -14.65 -16.60 -2.69
CA GLN A 408 -16.07 -16.26 -2.51
C GLN A 408 -17.00 -17.09 -3.42
N VAL A 409 -16.46 -17.79 -4.42
CA VAL A 409 -17.23 -18.61 -5.38
C VAL A 409 -17.54 -19.99 -4.78
N LYS A 410 -18.76 -20.48 -5.01
CA LYS A 410 -19.24 -21.77 -4.46
C LYS A 410 -19.43 -22.86 -5.51
N ASP A 411 -19.75 -22.49 -6.76
CA ASP A 411 -20.33 -23.41 -7.76
C ASP A 411 -19.49 -23.47 -9.05
N ALA A 412 -18.31 -24.10 -9.01
CA ALA A 412 -17.48 -24.30 -10.21
C ALA A 412 -16.82 -25.69 -10.24
N PRO A 413 -16.50 -26.26 -11.42
CA PRO A 413 -15.92 -27.60 -11.52
C PRO A 413 -14.53 -27.70 -10.86
N VAL A 414 -14.20 -28.87 -10.31
CA VAL A 414 -12.99 -29.08 -9.50
C VAL A 414 -11.70 -28.76 -10.25
N LEU A 415 -11.59 -29.17 -11.53
CA LEU A 415 -10.41 -28.87 -12.37
C LEU A 415 -10.20 -27.35 -12.52
N TRP A 416 -11.28 -26.61 -12.80
CA TRP A 416 -11.25 -25.16 -12.92
C TRP A 416 -10.91 -24.48 -11.59
N LEU A 417 -11.61 -24.82 -10.49
CA LEU A 417 -11.31 -24.25 -9.16
C LEU A 417 -9.84 -24.49 -8.76
N ARG A 418 -9.30 -25.66 -9.07
CA ARG A 418 -7.88 -26.00 -8.86
C ARG A 418 -6.98 -25.11 -9.70
N LEU A 419 -7.21 -25.02 -11.01
CA LEU A 419 -6.43 -24.20 -11.94
C LEU A 419 -6.45 -22.70 -11.58
N TRP A 420 -7.62 -22.15 -11.25
CA TRP A 420 -7.77 -20.75 -10.82
C TRP A 420 -7.06 -20.46 -9.48
N ARG A 421 -7.13 -21.40 -8.52
CA ARG A 421 -6.38 -21.27 -7.26
C ARG A 421 -4.87 -21.37 -7.46
N LEU A 422 -4.42 -22.19 -8.39
CA LEU A 422 -3.01 -22.30 -8.78
C LEU A 422 -2.53 -21.01 -9.47
N LEU A 423 -3.32 -20.44 -10.39
CA LEU A 423 -3.02 -19.14 -11.01
C LEU A 423 -2.93 -18.01 -9.98
N ALA A 424 -3.81 -18.02 -8.98
CA ALA A 424 -3.82 -17.01 -7.93
C ALA A 424 -2.66 -17.10 -6.92
N ILE A 425 -1.96 -18.25 -6.84
CA ILE A 425 -0.71 -18.41 -6.08
C ILE A 425 0.54 -18.41 -6.98
N SER A 426 0.35 -18.34 -8.30
CA SER A 426 1.42 -18.26 -9.29
C SER A 426 2.23 -16.97 -9.09
N ARG A 427 3.54 -17.10 -9.20
CA ARG A 427 4.49 -15.99 -9.13
C ARG A 427 5.29 -15.97 -10.43
N PRO A 428 4.78 -15.32 -11.50
CA PRO A 428 5.57 -15.11 -12.70
C PRO A 428 6.85 -14.36 -12.34
N ASP A 429 7.98 -14.76 -12.93
CA ASP A 429 9.26 -14.12 -12.67
C ASP A 429 9.22 -12.65 -13.15
N ARG A 430 9.39 -11.73 -12.19
CA ARG A 430 9.43 -10.28 -12.41
C ARG A 430 10.81 -9.68 -12.07
N GLY A 431 11.82 -10.52 -11.80
CA GLY A 431 13.14 -10.09 -11.35
C GLY A 431 13.17 -9.63 -9.89
N ASP A 432 12.55 -10.40 -8.98
CA ASP A 432 12.36 -10.04 -7.55
C ASP A 432 13.63 -10.28 -6.69
N HIS A 433 13.83 -9.46 -5.64
CA HIS A 433 15.01 -9.49 -4.77
C HIS A 433 14.97 -10.69 -3.78
N TRP A 434 15.38 -11.88 -4.22
CA TRP A 434 15.42 -13.09 -3.38
C TRP A 434 16.54 -13.05 -2.32
N GLU A 435 17.75 -12.65 -2.71
CA GLU A 435 18.99 -12.78 -1.92
C GLU A 435 18.92 -12.06 -0.56
N ASP A 436 18.42 -10.81 -0.54
CA ASP A 436 18.29 -9.98 0.67
C ASP A 436 17.45 -10.63 1.79
N ARG A 437 16.49 -11.50 1.42
CA ARG A 437 15.55 -12.14 2.36
C ARG A 437 16.14 -13.36 3.05
N ALA A 438 16.95 -14.15 2.36
CA ALA A 438 17.56 -15.36 2.91
C ALA A 438 18.54 -15.02 4.04
N TYR A 439 19.40 -14.03 3.79
CA TYR A 439 20.35 -13.49 4.75
C TYR A 439 19.69 -13.11 6.09
N THR A 440 18.55 -12.40 6.03
CA THR A 440 17.84 -11.90 7.22
C THR A 440 17.31 -13.01 8.13
N LEU A 441 16.94 -14.17 7.58
CA LEU A 441 16.29 -15.24 8.36
C LEU A 441 17.25 -16.18 9.08
N MET A 442 18.46 -16.35 8.54
CA MET A 442 19.48 -17.23 9.13
C MET A 442 19.94 -16.76 10.51
N GLU A 443 19.84 -15.46 10.81
CA GLU A 443 20.18 -14.90 12.11
C GLU A 443 19.14 -15.21 13.19
N VAL A 444 17.86 -15.28 12.82
CA VAL A 444 16.78 -15.50 13.79
C VAL A 444 16.78 -16.94 14.33
N LEU A 445 17.10 -17.92 13.46
CA LEU A 445 17.18 -19.34 13.82
C LEU A 445 18.20 -19.70 14.91
N LYS A 446 19.14 -18.80 15.20
CA LYS A 446 20.26 -19.05 16.12
C LYS A 446 20.01 -18.51 17.55
N GLY A 447 18.87 -17.84 17.78
CA GLY A 447 18.58 -17.17 19.05
C GLY A 447 18.24 -18.11 20.23
N PRO A 448 18.31 -17.64 21.50
CA PRO A 448 17.96 -18.43 22.68
C PRO A 448 16.47 -18.76 22.76
N VAL A 449 15.65 -18.00 22.02
CA VAL A 449 14.22 -18.22 21.81
C VAL A 449 14.01 -18.34 20.30
N VAL A 450 14.43 -19.47 19.73
CA VAL A 450 13.99 -19.85 18.38
C VAL A 450 12.49 -20.11 18.47
N LEU A 451 11.68 -19.21 17.93
CA LEU A 451 10.26 -19.47 17.84
C LEU A 451 10.03 -20.52 16.75
N HIS A 452 8.98 -21.33 16.93
CA HIS A 452 8.51 -22.24 15.89
C HIS A 452 8.23 -21.51 14.56
N ALA A 453 7.80 -20.25 14.62
CA ALA A 453 7.62 -19.37 13.46
C ALA A 453 8.92 -19.06 12.69
N ASP A 454 10.09 -19.18 13.32
CA ASP A 454 11.38 -18.90 12.69
C ASP A 454 11.86 -20.11 11.90
N MET A 455 11.75 -21.30 12.48
CA MET A 455 11.92 -22.59 11.78
C MET A 455 11.03 -22.64 10.52
N GLU A 456 9.76 -22.28 10.66
CA GLU A 456 8.81 -22.26 9.55
C GLU A 456 9.18 -21.25 8.44
N ARG A 457 9.58 -20.02 8.80
CA ARG A 457 10.00 -19.00 7.81
C ARG A 457 11.25 -19.42 7.06
N ALA A 458 12.23 -20.00 7.74
CA ALA A 458 13.46 -20.49 7.13
C ALA A 458 13.22 -21.65 6.15
N VAL A 459 12.51 -22.72 6.58
CA VAL A 459 12.17 -23.84 5.68
C VAL A 459 11.31 -23.34 4.50
N SER A 460 10.52 -22.28 4.70
CA SER A 460 9.71 -21.68 3.63
C SER A 460 10.52 -20.95 2.53
N LEU A 461 11.78 -20.55 2.76
CA LEU A 461 12.64 -20.02 1.69
C LEU A 461 13.33 -21.12 0.87
N LEU A 462 13.50 -22.31 1.48
CA LEU A 462 13.93 -23.54 0.79
C LEU A 462 12.79 -24.21 -0.01
N THR A 463 11.60 -23.61 0.00
CA THR A 463 10.41 -24.15 -0.67
C THR A 463 10.24 -23.47 -2.04
N PRO A 464 10.24 -24.22 -3.16
CA PRO A 464 10.07 -23.63 -4.49
C PRO A 464 8.65 -23.06 -4.68
N ALA A 465 8.54 -21.98 -5.47
CA ALA A 465 7.29 -21.32 -5.81
C ALA A 465 6.71 -21.83 -7.14
N LEU A 466 5.40 -21.68 -7.33
CA LEU A 466 4.73 -22.04 -8.57
C LEU A 466 4.81 -20.89 -9.60
N GLU A 467 5.18 -21.22 -10.83
CA GLU A 467 4.97 -20.41 -12.02
C GLU A 467 3.98 -21.13 -12.97
N LEU A 468 3.06 -20.38 -13.58
CA LEU A 468 2.11 -20.86 -14.60
C LEU A 468 2.20 -19.95 -15.83
N ARG A 469 2.33 -20.55 -17.02
CA ARG A 469 2.39 -19.84 -18.31
C ARG A 469 1.26 -20.23 -19.26
N SER A 470 0.81 -19.28 -20.09
CA SER A 470 -0.17 -19.51 -21.16
C SER A 470 0.54 -20.11 -22.38
N GLY A 471 0.47 -21.44 -22.50
CA GLY A 471 1.09 -22.14 -23.60
C GLY A 471 0.70 -23.61 -23.66
N ARG A 472 0.56 -24.12 -24.89
CA ARG A 472 0.61 -25.57 -25.13
C ARG A 472 2.04 -26.06 -24.89
N SER A 473 2.17 -27.38 -24.72
CA SER A 473 3.46 -28.07 -24.55
C SER A 473 4.49 -27.64 -25.59
N PHE A 474 5.78 -27.78 -25.24
CA PHE A 474 6.93 -27.61 -26.15
C PHE A 474 6.94 -28.64 -27.31
N PHE A 475 5.95 -29.54 -27.34
CA PHE A 475 5.72 -30.58 -28.34
C PHE A 475 4.30 -30.42 -28.95
N ASP A 476 4.28 -29.92 -30.19
CA ASP A 476 3.30 -30.06 -31.30
C ASP A 476 1.75 -30.00 -31.13
N ASP A 477 1.14 -29.15 -31.96
CA ASP A 477 -0.03 -29.35 -32.87
C ASP A 477 -1.26 -30.25 -32.54
N GLU A 478 -1.47 -30.76 -31.32
CA GLU A 478 -2.69 -31.53 -31.02
C GLU A 478 -4.00 -30.68 -30.99
N PRO A 479 -5.15 -31.23 -31.42
CA PRO A 479 -6.44 -30.53 -31.32
C PRO A 479 -6.88 -30.32 -29.87
N ALA A 480 -7.59 -29.22 -29.61
CA ALA A 480 -8.03 -28.89 -28.24
C ALA A 480 -9.02 -29.94 -27.70
N VAL A 481 -8.75 -30.45 -26.49
CA VAL A 481 -9.63 -31.39 -25.80
C VAL A 481 -10.72 -30.60 -25.06
N ASP A 482 -11.97 -30.72 -25.50
CA ASP A 482 -13.14 -30.09 -24.89
C ASP A 482 -14.16 -31.17 -24.43
N PRO A 483 -14.56 -31.22 -23.15
CA PRO A 483 -14.00 -30.45 -22.03
C PRO A 483 -12.56 -30.89 -21.70
N PRO A 484 -11.71 -29.97 -21.19
CA PRO A 484 -10.35 -30.27 -20.78
C PRO A 484 -10.33 -31.34 -19.68
N ARG A 485 -9.34 -32.23 -19.72
CA ARG A 485 -9.27 -33.44 -18.88
C ARG A 485 -8.11 -33.40 -17.89
N ARG A 486 -7.02 -32.71 -18.23
CA ARG A 486 -5.82 -32.52 -17.39
C ARG A 486 -5.38 -31.06 -17.34
N LEU A 487 -4.50 -30.74 -16.40
CA LEU A 487 -4.01 -29.37 -16.22
C LEU A 487 -3.11 -28.92 -17.39
N SER A 488 -2.33 -29.84 -17.95
CA SER A 488 -1.50 -29.67 -19.15
C SER A 488 -2.29 -29.30 -20.42
N ASP A 489 -3.60 -29.57 -20.45
CA ASP A 489 -4.48 -29.19 -21.57
C ASP A 489 -4.74 -27.66 -21.59
N LEU A 490 -4.43 -26.96 -20.49
CA LEU A 490 -4.82 -25.57 -20.22
C LEU A 490 -3.64 -24.65 -19.83
N ALA A 491 -2.63 -25.16 -19.12
CA ALA A 491 -1.49 -24.36 -18.66
C ALA A 491 -0.23 -25.21 -18.43
N TRP A 492 0.95 -24.56 -18.50
CA TRP A 492 2.22 -25.20 -18.15
C TRP A 492 2.71 -24.73 -16.77
N PRO A 493 2.75 -25.62 -15.75
CA PRO A 493 3.24 -25.31 -14.42
C PRO A 493 4.73 -25.62 -14.24
N ARG A 494 5.42 -24.82 -13.43
CA ARG A 494 6.81 -25.07 -13.00
C ARG A 494 6.98 -24.77 -11.51
N LEU A 495 7.76 -25.58 -10.81
CA LEU A 495 8.22 -25.26 -9.45
C LEU A 495 9.63 -24.70 -9.53
N THR A 496 9.81 -23.46 -9.09
CA THR A 496 11.08 -22.72 -9.17
C THR A 496 11.42 -22.02 -7.87
N LEU A 497 12.66 -22.14 -7.44
CA LEU A 497 13.28 -21.38 -6.37
C LEU A 497 14.09 -20.25 -7.05
N SER A 498 13.81 -18.98 -6.72
CA SER A 498 14.36 -17.79 -7.41
C SER A 498 15.85 -17.52 -7.12
N ASP A 499 16.61 -18.55 -6.79
CA ASP A 499 17.95 -18.47 -6.19
C ASP A 499 19.07 -18.40 -7.24
N ARG A 500 20.12 -17.65 -6.89
CA ARG A 500 21.38 -17.53 -7.63
C ARG A 500 22.62 -17.91 -6.78
N GLY A 501 22.43 -18.52 -5.60
CA GLY A 501 23.49 -19.21 -4.85
C GLY A 501 23.32 -19.43 -3.33
N GLY A 502 22.22 -19.03 -2.67
CA GLY A 502 22.15 -18.92 -1.20
C GLY A 502 21.35 -19.99 -0.42
N ALA A 503 20.67 -20.94 -1.06
CA ALA A 503 19.79 -21.87 -0.35
C ALA A 503 20.52 -22.90 0.55
N SER A 504 21.73 -23.33 0.19
CA SER A 504 22.49 -24.36 0.93
C SER A 504 22.78 -23.97 2.39
N ASP A 505 23.12 -22.70 2.65
CA ASP A 505 23.49 -22.24 4.00
C ASP A 505 22.29 -22.29 4.97
N LEU A 506 21.08 -22.09 4.45
CA LEU A 506 19.85 -22.11 5.22
C LEU A 506 19.43 -23.54 5.62
N VAL A 507 19.80 -24.57 4.83
CA VAL A 507 19.65 -25.99 5.21
C VAL A 507 20.48 -26.31 6.46
N ALA A 508 21.74 -25.86 6.50
CA ALA A 508 22.65 -26.14 7.59
C ALA A 508 22.18 -25.53 8.92
N ALA A 509 21.65 -24.30 8.89
CA ALA A 509 21.12 -23.62 10.08
C ALA A 509 19.95 -24.37 10.75
N LEU A 510 19.17 -25.11 9.98
CA LEU A 510 18.01 -25.85 10.50
C LEU A 510 18.42 -27.11 11.25
N LEU A 511 19.40 -27.89 10.76
CA LEU A 511 19.76 -29.22 11.29
C LEU A 511 20.18 -29.27 12.78
N ALA A 512 20.50 -28.12 13.39
CA ALA A 512 21.15 -28.04 14.70
C ALA A 512 20.20 -28.04 15.91
N LEU A 513 18.89 -27.86 15.73
CA LEU A 513 17.98 -27.64 16.87
C LEU A 513 17.72 -28.95 17.66
N PRO A 514 17.56 -28.89 19.00
CA PRO A 514 17.42 -30.07 19.89
C PRO A 514 16.08 -30.82 19.74
N GLN A 515 15.32 -30.45 18.70
CA GLN A 515 14.02 -30.96 18.34
C GLN A 515 14.12 -31.58 16.93
N PRO A 516 15.05 -32.53 16.67
CA PRO A 516 15.25 -33.08 15.33
C PRO A 516 13.99 -33.80 14.86
N LEU A 517 13.16 -34.33 15.77
CA LEU A 517 11.85 -34.87 15.47
C LEU A 517 10.89 -33.77 14.95
N VAL A 518 10.84 -32.59 15.59
CA VAL A 518 10.02 -31.45 15.15
C VAL A 518 10.53 -30.84 13.83
N LEU A 519 11.84 -30.82 13.58
CA LEU A 519 12.37 -30.38 12.29
C LEU A 519 12.14 -31.41 11.19
N LEU A 520 12.29 -32.70 11.51
CA LEU A 520 11.92 -33.80 10.62
C LEU A 520 10.43 -33.68 10.29
N GLU A 521 9.58 -33.31 11.24
CA GLU A 521 8.16 -32.99 11.05
C GLU A 521 7.95 -31.75 10.15
N ILE A 522 8.52 -30.57 10.46
CA ILE A 522 8.35 -29.32 9.69
C ILE A 522 8.88 -29.49 8.26
N ALA A 523 10.12 -29.96 8.09
CA ALA A 523 10.72 -30.16 6.78
C ALA A 523 10.00 -31.25 6.00
N SER A 524 9.48 -32.30 6.65
CA SER A 524 8.64 -33.30 5.98
C SER A 524 7.28 -32.74 5.63
N ALA A 525 6.72 -31.83 6.43
CA ALA A 525 5.46 -31.16 6.13
C ALA A 525 5.62 -30.20 4.94
N ARG A 526 6.76 -29.49 4.86
CA ARG A 526 7.10 -28.61 3.74
C ARG A 526 7.44 -29.39 2.48
N LEU A 527 8.21 -30.47 2.55
CA LEU A 527 8.41 -31.39 1.43
C LEU A 527 7.08 -32.04 1.00
N ARG A 528 6.25 -32.49 1.96
CA ARG A 528 4.90 -33.03 1.67
C ARG A 528 4.00 -31.98 1.04
N ALA A 529 4.14 -30.70 1.39
CA ALA A 529 3.43 -29.61 0.74
C ALA A 529 3.95 -29.33 -0.68
N THR A 530 5.26 -29.45 -0.93
CA THR A 530 5.85 -29.31 -2.28
C THR A 530 5.51 -30.50 -3.19
N VAL A 531 5.53 -31.72 -2.67
CA VAL A 531 5.04 -32.95 -3.33
C VAL A 531 3.52 -32.88 -3.50
N GLY A 532 2.79 -32.33 -2.52
CA GLY A 532 1.37 -32.02 -2.62
C GLY A 532 1.06 -31.03 -3.74
N LEU A 533 1.85 -29.96 -3.84
CA LEU A 533 1.75 -28.98 -4.91
C LEU A 533 2.12 -29.62 -6.26
N SER A 534 3.10 -30.54 -6.30
CA SER A 534 3.45 -31.34 -7.48
C SER A 534 2.27 -32.20 -7.98
N LEU A 535 1.50 -32.78 -7.05
CA LEU A 535 0.22 -33.44 -7.39
C LEU A 535 -0.82 -32.44 -7.88
N ASP A 536 -0.94 -31.29 -7.21
CA ASP A 536 -1.89 -30.22 -7.59
C ASP A 536 -1.58 -29.63 -8.97
N ILE A 537 -0.33 -29.66 -9.44
CA ILE A 537 0.05 -29.24 -10.79
C ILE A 537 0.15 -30.38 -11.81
N GLY A 538 0.10 -31.64 -11.37
CA GLY A 538 0.18 -32.82 -12.27
C GLY A 538 1.60 -33.22 -12.69
N THR A 539 2.64 -32.76 -11.99
CA THR A 539 4.03 -33.24 -12.21
C THR A 539 4.33 -34.58 -11.53
N ILE A 540 3.33 -35.17 -10.87
CA ILE A 540 3.33 -36.56 -10.39
C ILE A 540 2.08 -37.24 -10.98
N GLU A 541 2.25 -37.94 -12.10
CA GLU A 541 1.19 -38.69 -12.78
C GLU A 541 1.73 -40.02 -13.34
N GLY A 542 1.13 -41.14 -12.93
CA GLY A 542 1.56 -42.48 -13.38
C GLY A 542 2.99 -42.81 -12.94
N ASP A 543 3.85 -43.10 -13.91
CA ASP A 543 5.28 -43.39 -13.70
C ASP A 543 6.18 -42.13 -13.73
N TYR A 544 5.61 -40.95 -13.99
CA TYR A 544 6.35 -39.68 -14.05
C TYR A 544 6.32 -38.96 -12.70
N ASP A 545 7.50 -38.60 -12.18
CA ASP A 545 7.69 -37.71 -11.03
C ASP A 545 8.78 -36.68 -11.35
N GLY A 546 8.37 -35.43 -11.60
CA GLY A 546 9.29 -34.33 -11.86
C GLY A 546 10.28 -34.07 -10.72
N ASN A 547 9.94 -34.46 -9.48
CA ASN A 547 10.81 -34.27 -8.33
C ASN A 547 12.01 -35.23 -8.31
N ASP A 548 11.92 -36.38 -8.99
CA ASP A 548 13.04 -37.32 -9.10
C ASP A 548 14.21 -36.71 -9.89
N SER A 549 13.89 -35.98 -10.96
CA SER A 549 14.86 -35.22 -11.77
C SER A 549 15.33 -33.92 -11.08
N ALA A 550 14.50 -33.34 -10.22
CA ALA A 550 14.86 -32.18 -9.41
C ALA A 550 15.84 -32.53 -8.27
N VAL A 551 15.93 -33.80 -7.86
CA VAL A 551 16.76 -34.23 -6.72
C VAL A 551 17.65 -35.41 -7.11
N PRO A 552 18.81 -35.15 -7.76
CA PRO A 552 19.72 -36.21 -8.20
C PRO A 552 20.19 -37.13 -7.07
N SER A 553 20.52 -36.57 -5.90
CA SER A 553 20.91 -37.32 -4.70
C SER A 553 20.03 -37.00 -3.50
N VAL A 554 19.55 -38.04 -2.80
CA VAL A 554 18.90 -37.85 -1.48
C VAL A 554 19.92 -37.44 -0.40
N GLU A 555 21.11 -38.04 -0.43
CA GLU A 555 22.21 -37.65 0.46
C GLU A 555 22.96 -36.44 -0.11
N PRO A 556 23.59 -35.58 0.73
CA PRO A 556 24.34 -34.42 0.25
C PRO A 556 25.35 -34.79 -0.83
N HIS A 557 25.32 -34.10 -1.96
CA HIS A 557 26.16 -34.42 -3.12
C HIS A 557 26.36 -33.22 -4.03
N GLY A 558 27.54 -33.10 -4.65
CA GLY A 558 27.80 -32.13 -5.72
C GLY A 558 26.93 -32.32 -6.99
N GLN A 559 26.09 -33.37 -7.04
CA GLN A 559 25.07 -33.50 -8.10
C GLN A 559 23.82 -32.67 -7.85
N ASN A 560 23.64 -32.18 -6.63
CA ASN A 560 22.51 -31.33 -6.30
C ASN A 560 22.78 -29.86 -6.70
N GLU A 561 24.01 -29.52 -7.12
CA GLU A 561 24.39 -28.21 -7.64
C GLU A 561 23.62 -27.87 -8.94
N HIS A 562 23.11 -26.65 -9.05
CA HIS A 562 22.31 -26.13 -10.18
C HIS A 562 20.95 -26.80 -10.43
N HIS A 563 20.48 -27.69 -9.54
CA HIS A 563 19.13 -28.22 -9.59
C HIS A 563 18.12 -27.30 -8.87
N ASP A 564 16.89 -27.25 -9.41
CA ASP A 564 15.79 -26.40 -8.95
C ASP A 564 14.60 -27.30 -8.53
N GLY A 565 13.78 -26.84 -7.59
CA GLY A 565 12.70 -27.63 -6.98
C GLY A 565 12.97 -27.99 -5.50
N PRO A 566 12.59 -29.18 -5.00
CA PRO A 566 12.65 -29.53 -3.57
C PRO A 566 14.03 -29.97 -3.05
N VAL A 567 15.11 -29.85 -3.83
CA VAL A 567 16.43 -30.45 -3.53
C VAL A 567 16.97 -30.14 -2.14
N PHE A 568 16.90 -28.87 -1.72
CA PHE A 568 17.34 -28.42 -0.40
C PHE A 568 16.48 -28.95 0.76
N LEU A 569 15.18 -29.20 0.53
CA LEU A 569 14.30 -29.82 1.54
C LEU A 569 14.62 -31.31 1.74
N VAL A 570 15.06 -32.00 0.68
CA VAL A 570 15.42 -33.43 0.77
C VAL A 570 16.75 -33.60 1.46
N GLU A 571 17.73 -32.75 1.16
CA GLU A 571 19.03 -32.75 1.84
C GLU A 571 18.88 -32.58 3.35
N LEU A 572 18.02 -31.64 3.77
CA LEU A 572 17.63 -31.43 5.17
C LEU A 572 17.08 -32.71 5.82
N LEU A 573 16.19 -33.43 5.13
CA LEU A 573 15.51 -34.61 5.70
C LEU A 573 16.40 -35.85 5.79
N ALA A 574 17.22 -36.12 4.78
CA ALA A 574 18.14 -37.27 4.80
C ALA A 574 19.06 -37.24 6.02
N ARG A 575 19.50 -36.04 6.41
CA ARG A 575 20.40 -35.77 7.53
C ARG A 575 19.72 -35.85 8.92
N LEU A 576 18.39 -35.79 9.01
CA LEU A 576 17.63 -35.81 10.28
C LEU A 576 17.22 -37.20 10.78
N LEU A 577 17.32 -38.25 9.95
CA LEU A 577 16.87 -39.62 10.27
C LEU A 577 17.49 -40.20 11.54
N LYS A 578 18.81 -40.44 11.51
CA LYS A 578 19.56 -41.11 12.58
C LYS A 578 19.43 -40.46 13.97
N PRO A 579 19.52 -39.11 14.14
CA PRO A 579 19.43 -38.51 15.47
C PRO A 579 18.03 -38.60 16.08
N ALA A 580 16.97 -38.40 15.27
CA ALA A 580 15.61 -38.56 15.77
C ALA A 580 15.32 -40.04 16.14
N ALA A 581 15.91 -41.01 15.42
CA ALA A 581 15.74 -42.44 15.66
C ALA A 581 16.29 -42.92 17.02
N ALA A 582 17.20 -42.17 17.66
CA ALA A 582 17.71 -42.50 18.99
C ALA A 582 16.81 -41.98 20.13
N LYS A 583 15.98 -40.95 19.85
CA LYS A 583 14.97 -40.44 20.80
C LYS A 583 13.76 -41.34 20.82
N ASP A 584 13.25 -41.62 19.63
CA ASP A 584 12.10 -42.45 19.40
C ASP A 584 12.30 -43.15 18.06
N ARG A 585 12.91 -44.33 18.13
CA ARG A 585 13.16 -45.20 16.98
C ARG A 585 11.86 -45.49 16.25
N ASP A 586 10.78 -45.66 17.00
CA ASP A 586 9.48 -46.04 16.47
C ASP A 586 8.79 -44.84 15.81
N ALA A 587 8.91 -43.62 16.36
CA ALA A 587 8.43 -42.40 15.70
C ALA A 587 9.19 -42.07 14.41
N VAL A 588 10.51 -42.30 14.33
CA VAL A 588 11.26 -42.10 13.08
C VAL A 588 11.05 -43.23 12.09
N ARG A 589 10.97 -44.48 12.54
CA ARG A 589 10.51 -45.59 11.66
C ARG A 589 9.11 -45.28 11.14
N ALA A 590 8.22 -44.69 11.94
CA ALA A 590 6.91 -44.23 11.49
C ALA A 590 7.00 -43.07 10.49
N GLN A 591 7.84 -42.05 10.73
CA GLN A 591 8.00 -40.91 9.82
C GLN A 591 8.65 -41.31 8.48
N ALA A 592 9.69 -42.13 8.51
CA ALA A 592 10.31 -42.70 7.32
C ALA A 592 9.32 -43.60 6.56
N SER A 593 8.52 -44.41 7.27
CA SER A 593 7.43 -45.17 6.66
C SER A 593 6.33 -44.27 6.09
N ALA A 594 6.09 -43.09 6.67
CA ALA A 594 5.17 -42.09 6.14
C ALA A 594 5.71 -41.39 4.88
N TRP A 595 7.03 -41.37 4.65
CA TRP A 595 7.61 -40.94 3.37
C TRP A 595 7.40 -41.97 2.26
N LYS A 596 7.42 -43.27 2.58
CA LYS A 596 6.99 -44.33 1.63
C LYS A 596 5.54 -44.17 1.19
N ALA A 597 4.72 -43.44 1.95
CA ALA A 597 3.33 -43.09 1.63
C ALA A 597 3.17 -41.68 1.00
N MET A 598 4.25 -40.91 0.80
CA MET A 598 4.20 -39.73 -0.06
C MET A 598 4.00 -40.17 -1.51
N PRO A 599 3.13 -39.50 -2.29
CA PRO A 599 3.00 -39.79 -3.71
C PRO A 599 4.28 -39.47 -4.49
N GLY A 600 4.48 -40.17 -5.61
CA GLY A 600 5.71 -40.10 -6.39
C GLY A 600 6.80 -41.07 -5.89
N ILE A 601 8.02 -40.85 -6.38
CA ILE A 601 9.19 -41.70 -6.16
C ILE A 601 10.09 -41.10 -5.07
N LEU A 602 10.13 -39.77 -4.95
CA LEU A 602 11.05 -39.07 -4.05
C LEU A 602 10.93 -39.51 -2.58
N GLY A 603 9.71 -39.67 -2.06
CA GLY A 603 9.48 -40.15 -0.69
C GLY A 603 9.94 -41.60 -0.47
N ALA A 604 9.86 -42.44 -1.52
CA ALA A 604 10.36 -43.81 -1.47
C ALA A 604 11.90 -43.88 -1.57
N ARG A 605 12.55 -42.97 -2.32
CA ARG A 605 14.02 -42.80 -2.31
C ARG A 605 14.52 -42.38 -0.93
N LEU A 606 13.85 -41.42 -0.30
CA LEU A 606 14.15 -40.96 1.05
C LEU A 606 13.92 -42.08 2.11
N TRP A 607 12.89 -42.93 1.93
CA TRP A 607 12.72 -44.15 2.73
C TRP A 607 13.82 -45.19 2.49
N LEU A 608 14.25 -45.41 1.24
CA LEU A 608 15.35 -46.34 0.93
C LEU A 608 16.68 -45.88 1.54
N HIS A 609 16.93 -44.57 1.57
CA HIS A 609 18.05 -43.99 2.30
C HIS A 609 17.98 -44.32 3.82
N SER A 610 16.78 -44.44 4.40
CA SER A 610 16.61 -44.89 5.79
C SER A 610 16.90 -46.38 6.02
N LEU A 611 16.66 -47.26 5.04
CA LEU A 611 16.98 -48.70 5.13
C LEU A 611 18.50 -49.00 5.16
N ARG A 612 19.32 -48.03 4.74
CA ARG A 612 20.79 -48.13 4.86
C ARG A 612 21.27 -48.04 6.32
N GLN A 613 20.41 -47.65 7.25
CA GLN A 613 20.76 -47.38 8.64
C GLN A 613 20.41 -48.59 9.52
N ALA A 614 21.43 -49.31 9.99
CA ALA A 614 21.32 -50.53 10.80
C ALA A 614 20.53 -50.34 12.11
N GLU A 615 20.51 -49.11 12.61
CA GLU A 615 19.88 -48.71 13.87
C GLU A 615 18.39 -48.43 13.69
N LEU A 616 17.99 -47.94 12.51
CA LEU A 616 16.58 -47.90 12.13
C LEU A 616 16.12 -49.30 11.77
N PHE A 617 16.79 -50.00 10.86
CA PHE A 617 16.40 -51.30 10.33
C PHE A 617 17.58 -52.29 10.31
N ASP A 618 17.42 -53.48 10.87
CA ASP A 618 18.46 -54.51 10.75
C ASP A 618 18.64 -54.97 9.28
N ALA A 619 19.66 -55.78 9.00
CA ALA A 619 19.98 -56.15 7.62
C ALA A 619 18.89 -57.00 6.96
N ASP A 620 18.18 -57.80 7.77
CA ASP A 620 17.05 -58.62 7.33
C ASP A 620 15.80 -57.74 7.14
N GLU A 621 15.54 -56.75 8.01
CA GLU A 621 14.50 -55.75 7.82
C GLU A 621 14.74 -54.87 6.57
N ALA A 622 15.99 -54.49 6.31
CA ALA A 622 16.37 -53.71 5.13
C ALA A 622 16.17 -54.52 3.83
N PHE A 623 16.64 -55.78 3.80
CA PHE A 623 16.44 -56.66 2.65
C PHE A 623 14.98 -57.12 2.50
N ALA A 624 14.25 -57.36 3.60
CA ALA A 624 12.80 -57.56 3.56
C ALA A 624 12.06 -56.30 3.07
N GLY A 625 12.59 -55.11 3.36
CA GLY A 625 12.14 -53.84 2.79
C GLY A 625 12.34 -53.78 1.28
N LEU A 626 13.49 -54.22 0.76
CA LEU A 626 13.75 -54.37 -0.68
C LEU A 626 12.89 -55.45 -1.34
N VAL A 627 12.63 -56.58 -0.67
CA VAL A 627 11.69 -57.61 -1.15
C VAL A 627 10.25 -57.08 -1.16
N GLY A 628 9.88 -56.28 -0.16
CA GLY A 628 8.57 -55.63 -0.01
C GLY A 628 8.41 -54.30 -0.75
N LEU A 629 9.34 -53.91 -1.62
CA LEU A 629 9.12 -52.83 -2.59
C LEU A 629 8.18 -53.29 -3.70
N SER A 630 7.26 -52.41 -4.14
CA SER A 630 6.58 -52.62 -5.41
C SER A 630 7.61 -52.79 -6.54
N ARG A 631 7.25 -53.55 -7.57
CA ARG A 631 8.12 -53.72 -8.75
C ARG A 631 8.56 -52.36 -9.30
N ASP A 632 7.65 -51.38 -9.29
CA ASP A 632 7.91 -50.07 -9.88
C ASP A 632 9.03 -49.33 -9.15
N ILE A 633 8.90 -49.12 -7.82
CA ILE A 633 9.93 -48.43 -7.03
C ILE A 633 11.26 -49.21 -7.04
N PHE A 634 11.23 -50.55 -7.03
CA PHE A 634 12.43 -51.39 -7.06
C PHE A 634 13.26 -51.20 -8.35
N TRP A 635 12.62 -50.92 -9.48
CA TRP A 635 13.32 -50.73 -10.75
C TRP A 635 13.60 -49.26 -11.07
N THR A 636 12.71 -48.33 -10.70
CA THR A 636 12.92 -46.89 -10.90
C THR A 636 14.06 -46.33 -10.04
N VAL A 637 14.13 -46.68 -8.75
CA VAL A 637 15.15 -46.09 -7.87
C VAL A 637 16.52 -46.68 -8.18
N ARG A 638 17.45 -45.81 -8.61
CA ARG A 638 18.82 -46.17 -8.99
C ARG A 638 19.80 -46.07 -7.83
N ARG A 639 20.14 -44.84 -7.38
CA ARG A 639 21.19 -44.56 -6.38
C ARG A 639 20.88 -45.23 -5.04
N GLU A 640 19.79 -44.86 -4.38
CA GLU A 640 19.56 -45.25 -3.00
C GLU A 640 19.37 -46.77 -2.83
N LEU A 641 18.76 -47.45 -3.82
CA LEU A 641 18.63 -48.90 -3.83
C LEU A 641 19.98 -49.60 -4.03
N ALA A 642 20.81 -49.16 -4.99
CA ALA A 642 22.14 -49.70 -5.19
C ALA A 642 23.00 -49.57 -3.92
N LEU A 643 22.89 -48.44 -3.21
CA LEU A 643 23.58 -48.23 -1.94
C LEU A 643 23.04 -49.13 -0.81
N VAL A 644 21.73 -49.43 -0.71
CA VAL A 644 21.22 -50.44 0.24
C VAL A 644 21.82 -51.82 -0.04
N LEU A 645 21.93 -52.23 -1.32
CA LEU A 645 22.55 -53.52 -1.68
C LEU A 645 24.00 -53.59 -1.20
N ARG A 646 24.80 -52.57 -1.53
CA ARG A 646 26.21 -52.48 -1.12
C ARG A 646 26.38 -52.47 0.40
N ASP A 647 25.58 -51.66 1.09
CA ASP A 647 25.77 -51.36 2.51
C ASP A 647 25.17 -52.42 3.45
N ARG A 648 24.20 -53.24 2.98
CA ARG A 648 23.45 -54.17 3.85
C ARG A 648 23.52 -55.65 3.46
N ALA A 649 23.89 -56.01 2.22
CA ALA A 649 23.90 -57.42 1.79
C ALA A 649 24.88 -58.29 2.60
N GLY A 650 26.02 -57.71 3.01
CA GLY A 650 27.08 -58.41 3.74
C GLY A 650 26.61 -59.09 5.02
N ASP A 651 25.63 -58.52 5.72
CA ASP A 651 25.10 -59.00 7.00
C ASP A 651 23.71 -59.64 6.88
N ALA A 652 22.97 -59.38 5.79
CA ALA A 652 21.64 -59.91 5.57
C ALA A 652 21.64 -61.44 5.41
N ASN A 653 20.54 -62.06 5.79
CA ASN A 653 20.27 -63.47 5.60
C ASN A 653 20.41 -63.84 4.11
N ALA A 654 21.16 -64.91 3.83
CA ALA A 654 21.44 -65.37 2.48
C ALA A 654 20.15 -65.67 1.68
N ASP A 655 19.07 -66.11 2.33
CA ASP A 655 17.78 -66.34 1.67
C ASP A 655 17.11 -65.02 1.23
N LEU A 656 17.28 -63.94 2.00
CA LEU A 656 16.78 -62.61 1.64
C LEU A 656 17.64 -61.95 0.57
N VAL A 657 18.97 -62.10 0.65
CA VAL A 657 19.88 -61.65 -0.43
C VAL A 657 19.57 -62.38 -1.72
N ALA A 658 19.45 -63.72 -1.69
CA ALA A 658 19.06 -64.52 -2.84
C ALA A 658 17.65 -64.17 -3.36
N ALA A 659 16.72 -63.79 -2.49
CA ALA A 659 15.41 -63.28 -2.92
C ALA A 659 15.54 -61.97 -3.71
N VAL A 660 16.32 -60.99 -3.21
CA VAL A 660 16.56 -59.71 -3.90
C VAL A 660 17.36 -59.90 -5.19
N GLU A 661 18.39 -60.74 -5.18
CA GLU A 661 19.14 -61.13 -6.38
C GLU A 661 18.22 -61.79 -7.42
N LYS A 662 17.35 -62.70 -7.00
CA LYS A 662 16.31 -63.28 -7.86
C LYS A 662 15.35 -62.22 -8.42
N ARG A 663 14.98 -61.17 -7.67
CA ARG A 663 14.21 -60.05 -8.22
C ARG A 663 14.99 -59.36 -9.35
N ILE A 664 16.29 -59.08 -9.14
CA ILE A 664 17.17 -58.48 -10.15
C ILE A 664 17.24 -59.35 -11.42
N LEU A 665 17.37 -60.66 -11.27
CA LEU A 665 17.49 -61.61 -12.38
C LEU A 665 16.16 -61.89 -13.12
N THR A 666 14.99 -61.74 -12.46
CA THR A 666 13.71 -62.24 -13.01
C THR A 666 12.59 -61.20 -13.17
N GLU A 667 12.56 -60.10 -12.40
CA GLU A 667 11.48 -59.11 -12.49
C GLU A 667 11.74 -58.01 -13.53
N GLY A 668 13.00 -57.78 -13.91
CA GLY A 668 13.41 -56.70 -14.79
C GLY A 668 12.68 -56.69 -16.14
N PRO A 669 12.61 -57.81 -16.89
CA PRO A 669 11.82 -57.88 -18.12
C PRO A 669 10.36 -57.46 -17.90
N ALA A 670 9.68 -58.03 -16.91
CA ALA A 670 8.29 -57.72 -16.59
C ALA A 670 8.06 -56.32 -15.98
N TYR A 671 9.12 -55.56 -15.69
CA TYR A 671 9.05 -54.13 -15.41
C TYR A 671 9.23 -53.31 -16.69
N TYR A 672 10.27 -53.55 -17.48
CA TYR A 672 10.51 -52.74 -18.68
C TYR A 672 9.51 -53.03 -19.82
N ASP A 673 8.97 -54.25 -19.91
CA ASP A 673 7.95 -54.65 -20.90
C ASP A 673 6.61 -53.91 -20.71
N ARG A 674 6.37 -53.28 -19.55
CA ARG A 674 5.17 -52.44 -19.32
C ARG A 674 5.19 -51.14 -20.11
N TYR A 675 6.39 -50.68 -20.48
CA TYR A 675 6.54 -49.50 -21.33
C TYR A 675 6.30 -49.87 -22.79
N VAL A 676 5.29 -49.24 -23.38
CA VAL A 676 5.01 -49.31 -24.81
C VAL A 676 6.10 -48.51 -25.53
N VAL A 677 6.93 -49.19 -26.33
CA VAL A 677 7.84 -48.54 -27.26
C VAL A 677 7.02 -48.11 -28.47
N GLU A 678 7.00 -46.81 -28.74
CA GLU A 678 6.22 -46.25 -29.84
C GLU A 678 6.75 -46.68 -31.21
N ALA A 679 5.87 -46.68 -32.22
CA ALA A 679 6.18 -47.17 -33.56
C ALA A 679 7.27 -46.32 -34.25
N GLY A 680 8.52 -46.79 -34.18
CA GLY A 680 9.70 -46.11 -34.74
C GLY A 680 10.78 -45.76 -33.70
N GLN A 681 10.48 -45.86 -32.41
CA GLN A 681 11.47 -45.65 -31.34
C GLN A 681 12.42 -46.86 -31.23
N ALA A 682 13.70 -46.59 -30.97
CA ALA A 682 14.67 -47.65 -30.68
C ALA A 682 14.35 -48.31 -29.32
N ASP A 683 14.34 -49.64 -29.27
CA ASP A 683 14.01 -50.39 -28.05
C ASP A 683 15.13 -50.30 -26.98
N TRP A 684 15.04 -49.24 -26.19
CA TRP A 684 15.98 -48.91 -25.11
C TRP A 684 15.85 -49.83 -23.89
N ARG A 685 14.75 -50.60 -23.78
CA ARG A 685 14.42 -51.41 -22.60
C ARG A 685 15.53 -52.40 -22.25
N SER A 686 16.08 -53.08 -23.26
CA SER A 686 17.20 -54.02 -23.08
C SER A 686 18.47 -53.36 -22.54
N HIS A 687 18.73 -52.10 -22.88
CA HIS A 687 19.93 -51.37 -22.47
C HIS A 687 19.78 -50.81 -21.05
N ALA A 688 18.61 -50.23 -20.75
CA ALA A 688 18.28 -49.79 -19.39
C ALA A 688 18.29 -50.98 -18.42
N LEU A 689 17.71 -52.12 -18.81
CA LEU A 689 17.73 -53.36 -18.04
C LEU A 689 19.16 -53.87 -17.79
N ASP A 690 20.00 -53.97 -18.81
CA ASP A 690 21.40 -54.41 -18.66
C ASP A 690 22.18 -53.49 -17.70
N ALA A 691 22.07 -52.17 -17.83
CA ALA A 691 22.74 -51.21 -16.94
C ALA A 691 22.19 -51.26 -15.51
N ALA A 692 20.88 -51.45 -15.35
CA ALA A 692 20.19 -51.57 -14.07
C ALA A 692 20.56 -52.86 -13.33
N ILE A 693 20.71 -53.98 -14.04
CA ILE A 693 21.22 -55.26 -13.52
C ILE A 693 22.70 -55.11 -13.15
N TRP A 694 23.53 -54.60 -14.06
CA TRP A 694 24.96 -54.42 -13.85
C TRP A 694 25.25 -53.66 -12.55
N LEU A 695 24.67 -52.47 -12.37
CA LEU A 695 24.92 -51.67 -11.16
C LEU A 695 24.56 -52.48 -9.90
N ARG A 696 23.36 -53.07 -9.87
CA ARG A 696 22.86 -53.82 -8.70
C ARG A 696 23.69 -55.08 -8.41
N LEU A 697 24.11 -55.83 -9.42
CA LEU A 697 24.94 -57.03 -9.23
C LEU A 697 26.38 -56.69 -8.82
N ASN A 698 27.00 -55.61 -9.34
CA ASN A 698 28.32 -55.17 -8.84
C ASN A 698 28.23 -54.70 -7.37
N MET A 699 27.11 -54.13 -6.91
CA MET A 699 26.95 -53.80 -5.48
C MET A 699 26.87 -55.05 -4.60
N LEU A 700 26.24 -56.13 -5.07
CA LEU A 700 26.28 -57.44 -4.39
C LEU A 700 27.66 -58.10 -4.47
N GLU A 701 28.40 -57.90 -5.57
CA GLU A 701 29.79 -58.36 -5.75
C GLU A 701 30.72 -57.65 -4.75
N GLN A 702 30.64 -56.32 -4.64
CA GLN A 702 31.38 -55.51 -3.68
C GLN A 702 31.04 -55.88 -2.22
N ALA A 703 29.79 -56.24 -1.94
CA ALA A 703 29.38 -56.75 -0.62
C ALA A 703 29.80 -58.21 -0.36
N GLY A 704 30.45 -58.89 -1.31
CA GLY A 704 30.91 -60.29 -1.17
C GLY A 704 29.78 -61.33 -1.16
N ARG A 705 28.62 -61.00 -1.74
CA ARG A 705 27.37 -61.76 -1.58
C ARG A 705 26.67 -62.13 -2.90
N LEU A 706 27.30 -61.88 -4.03
CA LEU A 706 26.82 -62.31 -5.36
C LEU A 706 26.82 -63.84 -5.48
N SER A 707 25.72 -64.44 -5.96
CA SER A 707 25.66 -65.89 -6.21
C SER A 707 26.40 -66.28 -7.49
N ALA A 708 26.64 -67.59 -7.68
CA ALA A 708 27.20 -68.09 -8.93
C ALA A 708 26.31 -67.80 -10.17
N GLU A 709 24.99 -67.71 -9.99
CA GLU A 709 24.05 -67.34 -11.06
C GLU A 709 24.19 -65.85 -11.39
N GLY A 710 24.28 -64.99 -10.37
CA GLY A 710 24.59 -63.57 -10.52
C GLY A 710 25.97 -63.29 -11.11
N THR A 711 27.01 -64.07 -10.79
CA THR A 711 28.33 -63.95 -11.44
C THR A 711 28.26 -64.28 -12.93
N VAL A 712 27.51 -65.33 -13.31
CA VAL A 712 27.30 -65.68 -14.73
C VAL A 712 26.53 -64.57 -15.44
N GLU A 713 25.46 -64.04 -14.85
CA GLU A 713 24.69 -62.97 -15.49
C GLU A 713 25.45 -61.65 -15.54
N LEU A 714 26.20 -61.28 -14.50
CA LEU A 714 27.05 -60.09 -14.51
C LEU A 714 28.16 -60.19 -15.58
N ALA A 715 28.77 -61.36 -15.75
CA ALA A 715 29.71 -61.62 -16.84
C ALA A 715 29.01 -61.57 -18.21
N ALA A 716 27.79 -62.09 -18.32
CA ALA A 716 27.00 -62.01 -19.54
C ALA A 716 26.63 -60.55 -19.88
N VAL A 717 26.21 -59.73 -18.92
CA VAL A 717 25.96 -58.29 -19.11
C VAL A 717 27.24 -57.57 -19.53
N LYS A 718 28.37 -57.78 -18.84
CA LYS A 718 29.68 -57.19 -19.20
C LYS A 718 30.12 -57.60 -20.62
N ALA A 719 29.77 -58.81 -21.08
CA ALA A 719 30.00 -59.27 -22.46
C ALA A 719 29.00 -58.68 -23.49
N ARG A 720 27.72 -58.53 -23.14
CA ARG A 720 26.69 -57.87 -23.98
C ARG A 720 26.93 -56.37 -24.11
N ARG A 721 27.50 -55.73 -23.08
CA ARG A 721 27.70 -54.28 -22.95
C ARG A 721 29.14 -53.97 -22.52
N VAL A 722 30.07 -54.04 -23.46
CA VAL A 722 31.52 -53.93 -23.21
C VAL A 722 31.94 -52.66 -22.45
N TYR A 723 31.22 -51.54 -22.59
CA TYR A 723 31.51 -50.29 -21.84
C TYR A 723 31.27 -50.40 -20.32
N LEU A 724 30.54 -51.43 -19.87
CA LEU A 724 30.32 -51.77 -18.46
C LEU A 724 31.40 -52.72 -17.91
N ALA A 725 32.42 -53.07 -18.69
CA ALA A 725 33.56 -53.89 -18.24
C ALA A 725 34.62 -53.06 -17.48
N ARG A 726 34.17 -52.29 -16.48
CA ARG A 726 35.00 -51.52 -15.53
C ARG A 726 34.40 -51.58 -14.12
N ASP A 727 35.13 -51.05 -13.14
CA ASP A 727 34.61 -50.84 -11.79
C ASP A 727 33.50 -49.76 -11.78
N VAL A 728 32.64 -49.83 -10.77
CA VAL A 728 31.57 -48.85 -10.56
C VAL A 728 32.17 -47.56 -9.99
N GLU A 729 31.92 -46.46 -10.67
CA GLU A 729 32.36 -45.11 -10.31
C GLU A 729 31.16 -44.32 -9.77
N ASP A 730 31.38 -43.21 -9.06
CA ASP A 730 30.27 -42.48 -8.43
C ASP A 730 29.24 -41.95 -9.45
N GLN A 731 29.66 -41.65 -10.69
CA GLN A 731 28.78 -41.27 -11.80
C GLN A 731 27.73 -42.34 -12.16
N ASP A 732 27.97 -43.63 -11.90
CA ASP A 732 27.07 -44.71 -12.29
C ASP A 732 25.80 -44.83 -11.44
N PHE A 733 25.84 -44.27 -10.23
CA PHE A 733 24.68 -44.20 -9.34
C PHE A 733 23.62 -43.23 -9.85
N PHE A 734 23.99 -42.28 -10.73
CA PHE A 734 23.12 -41.21 -11.21
C PHE A 734 22.60 -41.45 -12.63
N GLY A 735 21.57 -40.71 -13.01
CA GLY A 735 21.17 -40.54 -14.41
C GLY A 735 22.02 -39.52 -15.18
N SER A 736 22.72 -38.61 -14.47
CA SER A 736 23.51 -37.47 -14.99
C SER A 736 24.55 -37.02 -13.93
N TYR A 737 25.68 -36.37 -14.30
CA TYR A 737 26.82 -36.10 -13.37
C TYR A 737 27.66 -34.80 -13.64
N SER A 738 28.20 -34.13 -12.59
CA SER A 738 28.84 -32.76 -12.49
C SER A 738 29.86 -32.59 -11.30
N THR A 739 30.64 -31.47 -11.14
CA THR A 739 31.73 -31.28 -10.10
C THR A 739 32.14 -29.82 -9.65
N GLY A 740 32.00 -29.40 -8.36
CA GLY A 740 32.12 -28.00 -7.77
C GLY A 740 33.36 -27.48 -6.91
N VAL A 741 33.18 -26.77 -5.74
CA VAL A 741 34.17 -25.87 -4.96
C VAL A 741 33.99 -25.74 -3.37
N HIS A 742 34.82 -25.00 -2.54
CA HIS A 742 34.81 -24.88 -1.01
C HIS A 742 35.50 -23.63 -0.27
N MET A 743 35.52 -23.54 1.12
CA MET A 743 36.04 -22.48 2.10
C MET A 743 36.44 -23.04 3.55
N VAL A 744 36.69 -22.26 4.66
CA VAL A 744 37.52 -22.62 5.90
C VAL A 744 36.96 -22.31 7.37
N VAL A 745 37.36 -23.05 8.45
CA VAL A 745 36.75 -23.12 9.84
C VAL A 745 37.56 -22.71 11.12
N GLY A 746 38.44 -23.53 11.74
CA GLY A 746 38.99 -23.31 13.10
C GLY A 746 39.63 -24.50 13.88
N ASP A 747 40.96 -24.51 14.12
CA ASP A 747 41.70 -25.61 14.80
C ASP A 747 42.37 -25.20 16.14
N ALA A 748 41.73 -25.58 17.25
CA ALA A 748 42.21 -25.36 18.62
C ALA A 748 43.17 -26.44 19.14
N GLN A 749 43.28 -27.58 18.45
CA GLN A 749 43.95 -28.77 18.96
C GLN A 749 45.44 -28.56 19.29
N PRO A 750 46.22 -27.77 18.52
CA PRO A 750 47.59 -27.42 18.89
C PRO A 750 47.73 -26.82 20.30
N ILE A 751 46.76 -26.01 20.75
CA ILE A 751 46.79 -25.37 22.08
C ILE A 751 46.44 -26.38 23.19
N ILE A 752 45.54 -27.31 22.91
CA ILE A 752 45.08 -28.34 23.85
C ILE A 752 46.21 -29.34 24.12
N ASP A 753 46.84 -29.83 23.05
CA ASP A 753 47.90 -30.84 23.08
C ASP A 753 49.24 -30.29 23.60
N ALA A 754 49.46 -28.97 23.50
CA ALA A 754 50.61 -28.30 24.10
C ALA A 754 50.63 -28.45 25.64
N ALA A 755 51.81 -28.70 26.19
CA ALA A 755 52.03 -28.74 27.63
C ALA A 755 51.71 -27.37 28.27
N GLU A 756 51.28 -27.34 29.53
CA GLU A 756 50.74 -26.12 30.15
C GLU A 756 51.66 -24.88 30.05
N GLY A 757 52.99 -25.07 30.16
CA GLY A 757 53.97 -23.99 30.00
C GLY A 757 54.24 -23.52 28.56
N GLU A 758 53.75 -24.24 27.55
CA GLU A 758 53.94 -23.97 26.12
C GLU A 758 52.68 -23.41 25.45
N ARG A 759 51.49 -23.59 26.07
CA ARG A 759 50.19 -23.18 25.52
C ARG A 759 50.12 -21.72 25.08
N LEU A 760 50.73 -20.81 25.83
CA LEU A 760 50.74 -19.38 25.50
C LEU A 760 51.52 -19.08 24.21
N GLN A 761 52.61 -19.83 23.96
CA GLN A 761 53.36 -19.68 22.71
C GLN A 761 52.53 -20.22 21.54
N VAL A 762 51.98 -21.43 21.67
CA VAL A 762 51.18 -22.05 20.61
C VAL A 762 49.93 -21.23 20.29
N ALA A 763 49.27 -20.65 21.31
CA ALA A 763 48.14 -19.73 21.15
C ALA A 763 48.47 -18.51 20.27
N ARG A 764 49.67 -17.94 20.42
CA ARG A 764 50.16 -16.83 19.60
C ARG A 764 50.56 -17.27 18.19
N GLU A 765 51.13 -18.46 18.05
CA GLU A 765 51.53 -19.03 16.75
C GLU A 765 50.32 -19.37 15.89
N VAL A 766 49.26 -19.97 16.45
CA VAL A 766 48.06 -20.31 15.68
C VAL A 766 47.35 -19.06 15.16
N LEU A 767 47.22 -17.98 15.97
CA LEU A 767 46.70 -16.67 15.53
C LEU A 767 47.44 -16.06 14.32
N GLY A 768 48.70 -16.46 14.07
CA GLY A 768 49.52 -16.01 12.95
C GLY A 768 49.52 -16.94 11.73
N SER A 769 48.70 -17.99 11.72
CA SER A 769 48.68 -19.01 10.66
C SER A 769 48.11 -18.51 9.32
N HIS A 770 48.69 -19.00 8.21
CA HIS A 770 48.13 -18.84 6.85
C HIS A 770 47.05 -19.88 6.53
N ASP A 771 47.09 -21.01 7.25
CA ASP A 771 45.98 -21.94 7.31
C ASP A 771 44.93 -21.32 8.25
N ILE A 772 43.87 -20.78 7.65
CA ILE A 772 42.77 -20.08 8.31
C ILE A 772 41.95 -21.01 9.23
N GLU A 773 42.10 -22.33 9.14
CA GLU A 773 41.67 -23.25 10.19
C GLU A 773 42.42 -22.90 11.49
N LYS A 774 43.74 -23.05 11.50
CA LYS A 774 44.56 -22.82 12.69
C LYS A 774 44.41 -21.38 13.21
N GLN A 775 44.18 -20.40 12.34
CA GLN A 775 44.01 -19.01 12.76
C GLN A 775 42.87 -18.78 13.77
N GLN A 776 41.75 -19.50 13.66
CA GLN A 776 40.61 -19.33 14.57
C GLN A 776 40.69 -20.20 15.85
N GLY A 777 41.75 -21.00 16.00
CA GLY A 777 41.89 -21.99 17.08
C GLY A 777 41.79 -21.45 18.51
N TRP A 778 42.32 -20.25 18.77
CA TRP A 778 42.26 -19.68 20.13
C TRP A 778 40.85 -19.30 20.56
N SER A 779 40.07 -18.67 19.68
CA SER A 779 38.67 -18.27 19.96
C SER A 779 37.77 -19.48 20.25
N VAL A 780 38.08 -20.63 19.63
CA VAL A 780 37.45 -21.92 19.93
C VAL A 780 37.88 -22.41 21.31
N PHE A 781 39.19 -22.43 21.61
CA PHE A 781 39.71 -22.86 22.92
C PHE A 781 39.09 -22.08 24.09
N CYS A 782 39.00 -20.75 23.99
CA CYS A 782 38.37 -19.88 25.00
C CYS A 782 36.92 -20.23 25.33
N ARG A 783 36.12 -20.64 24.32
CA ARG A 783 34.73 -21.04 24.51
C ARG A 783 34.62 -22.45 25.09
N THR A 784 35.46 -23.38 24.65
CA THR A 784 35.40 -24.79 25.08
C THR A 784 36.03 -25.07 26.44
N ASN A 785 37.04 -24.31 26.84
CA ASN A 785 37.73 -24.46 28.11
C ASN A 785 38.15 -23.08 28.64
N PRO A 786 37.19 -22.23 29.06
CA PRO A 786 37.50 -20.89 29.55
C PRO A 786 38.41 -20.94 30.80
N ARG A 787 38.34 -22.01 31.59
CA ARG A 787 39.26 -22.23 32.70
C ARG A 787 40.69 -22.49 32.23
N GLY A 788 40.90 -23.39 31.28
CA GLY A 788 42.21 -23.68 30.68
C GLY A 788 42.80 -22.51 29.88
N ALA A 789 41.95 -21.73 29.20
CA ALA A 789 42.35 -20.48 28.55
C ALA A 789 42.76 -19.42 29.57
N PHE A 790 42.03 -19.27 30.67
CA PHE A 790 42.45 -18.43 31.80
C PHE A 790 43.75 -18.94 32.43
N ASP A 791 43.88 -20.23 32.71
CA ASP A 791 45.09 -20.82 33.28
C ASP A 791 46.31 -20.70 32.33
N THR A 792 46.09 -20.56 31.02
CA THR A 792 47.13 -20.24 30.01
C THR A 792 47.52 -18.74 30.01
N LEU A 793 46.60 -17.86 30.39
CA LEU A 793 46.79 -16.39 30.36
C LEU A 793 47.13 -15.76 31.71
N LYS A 794 46.80 -16.39 32.83
CA LYS A 794 46.85 -15.76 34.17
C LYS A 794 48.23 -15.29 34.62
N ASP A 795 49.27 -15.98 34.16
CA ASP A 795 50.69 -15.70 34.46
C ASP A 795 51.40 -15.02 33.27
N ALA A 796 50.67 -14.73 32.19
CA ALA A 796 51.19 -14.06 30.99
C ALA A 796 51.33 -12.54 31.22
N PRO A 797 52.30 -11.87 30.56
CA PRO A 797 52.37 -10.41 30.57
C PRO A 797 51.06 -9.79 30.07
N LEU A 798 50.56 -8.78 30.77
CA LEU A 798 49.37 -8.02 30.35
C LEU A 798 49.80 -6.94 29.36
N ASP A 799 50.12 -7.37 28.14
CA ASP A 799 50.67 -6.57 27.03
C ASP A 799 49.80 -6.64 25.76
N ASP A 800 50.09 -5.76 24.80
CA ASP A 800 49.39 -5.65 23.51
C ASP A 800 49.36 -6.97 22.73
N ALA A 801 50.38 -7.82 22.89
CA ALA A 801 50.48 -9.11 22.23
C ALA A 801 49.47 -10.14 22.79
N ASN A 802 49.11 -10.03 24.06
CA ASN A 802 48.12 -10.91 24.70
C ASN A 802 46.70 -10.32 24.75
N ALA A 803 46.53 -9.02 24.51
CA ALA A 803 45.22 -8.38 24.53
C ALA A 803 44.16 -9.04 23.59
N PRO A 804 44.49 -9.52 22.37
CA PRO A 804 43.55 -10.30 21.57
C PRO A 804 43.09 -11.58 22.26
N LEU A 805 44.02 -12.33 22.85
CA LEU A 805 43.74 -13.60 23.53
C LEU A 805 42.77 -13.39 24.71
N TRP A 806 42.97 -12.31 25.47
CA TRP A 806 42.10 -11.91 26.58
C TRP A 806 40.72 -11.44 26.13
N ARG A 807 40.60 -10.71 25.01
CA ARG A 807 39.28 -10.30 24.47
C ARG A 807 38.42 -11.52 24.12
N ASP A 808 39.00 -12.53 23.48
CA ASP A 808 38.27 -13.74 23.08
C ASP A 808 37.76 -14.53 24.30
N LEU A 809 38.57 -14.60 25.37
CA LEU A 809 38.15 -15.19 26.65
C LEU A 809 37.03 -14.39 27.33
N MET A 810 37.10 -13.06 27.32
CA MET A 810 36.05 -12.20 27.89
C MET A 810 34.73 -12.34 27.12
N VAL A 811 34.77 -12.34 25.79
CA VAL A 811 33.57 -12.55 24.94
C VAL A 811 32.90 -13.88 25.27
N ALA A 812 33.67 -14.97 25.37
CA ALA A 812 33.18 -16.30 25.72
C ALA A 812 32.47 -16.36 27.09
N LEU A 813 32.89 -15.54 28.04
CA LEU A 813 32.35 -15.53 29.41
C LEU A 813 31.23 -14.51 29.63
N SER A 814 31.15 -13.44 28.84
CA SER A 814 30.10 -12.41 28.92
C SER A 814 28.73 -12.93 28.46
N PHE A 815 28.73 -13.81 27.46
CA PHE A 815 27.54 -14.39 26.85
C PHE A 815 27.65 -15.93 26.87
N PRO A 816 27.59 -16.57 28.05
CA PRO A 816 27.81 -18.01 28.17
C PRO A 816 26.68 -18.80 27.47
N GLU A 817 27.04 -19.64 26.52
CA GLU A 817 26.14 -20.56 25.85
C GLU A 817 25.94 -21.83 26.71
N GLY A 818 24.85 -21.90 27.48
CA GLY A 818 24.47 -23.13 28.20
C GLY A 818 23.86 -22.93 29.58
N GLU A 819 23.83 -24.01 30.37
CA GLU A 819 23.42 -23.98 31.77
C GLU A 819 24.36 -23.13 32.64
N LYS A 820 23.90 -22.75 33.84
CA LYS A 820 24.71 -21.99 34.80
C LYS A 820 25.87 -22.83 35.33
N ASP A 821 27.01 -22.76 34.65
CA ASP A 821 28.28 -23.32 35.11
C ASP A 821 28.58 -22.84 36.54
N PRO A 822 28.67 -23.75 37.53
CA PRO A 822 28.96 -23.39 38.92
C PRO A 822 30.38 -22.83 39.10
N ASP A 823 31.34 -23.18 38.23
CA ASP A 823 32.72 -22.70 38.27
C ASP A 823 32.89 -21.34 37.56
N ARG A 824 31.92 -20.89 36.75
CA ARG A 824 31.92 -19.55 36.12
C ARG A 824 32.07 -18.45 37.17
N ARG A 825 31.37 -18.54 38.30
CA ARG A 825 31.43 -17.48 39.34
C ARG A 825 32.82 -17.38 39.99
N PRO A 826 33.43 -18.48 40.49
CA PRO A 826 34.85 -18.50 40.87
C PRO A 826 35.81 -18.02 39.77
N LEU A 827 35.57 -18.39 38.50
CA LEU A 827 36.41 -18.00 37.37
C LEU A 827 36.32 -16.49 37.06
N LEU A 828 35.13 -15.88 37.13
CA LEU A 828 34.95 -14.43 37.00
C LEU A 828 35.75 -13.69 38.08
N VAL A 829 35.63 -14.12 39.35
CA VAL A 829 36.40 -13.54 40.46
C VAL A 829 37.91 -13.68 40.23
N ALA A 830 38.37 -14.83 39.74
CA ALA A 830 39.78 -15.05 39.41
C ALA A 830 40.27 -14.15 38.26
N ILE A 831 39.47 -13.96 37.20
CA ILE A 831 39.79 -13.08 36.06
C ILE A 831 39.92 -11.63 36.52
N PHE A 832 38.96 -11.10 37.27
CA PHE A 832 39.05 -9.75 37.83
C PHE A 832 40.24 -9.62 38.78
N ALA A 833 40.51 -10.61 39.65
CA ALA A 833 41.66 -10.59 40.54
C ALA A 833 43.03 -10.62 39.81
N THR A 834 43.18 -11.37 38.72
CA THR A 834 44.39 -11.37 37.89
C THR A 834 44.57 -10.04 37.17
N LEU A 835 43.49 -9.49 36.60
CA LEU A 835 43.53 -8.21 35.91
C LEU A 835 43.74 -7.02 36.84
N GLU A 836 43.69 -7.21 38.18
CA GLU A 836 43.99 -6.15 39.16
C GLU A 836 45.42 -5.59 38.96
N LEU A 837 46.33 -6.38 38.40
CA LEU A 837 47.71 -5.97 38.07
C LEU A 837 47.84 -5.25 36.71
N ALA A 838 46.76 -5.13 35.93
CA ALA A 838 46.80 -4.55 34.57
C ALA A 838 47.00 -3.03 34.56
N GLU A 839 48.04 -2.55 33.87
CA GLU A 839 48.21 -1.12 33.63
C GLU A 839 47.18 -0.57 32.63
N ALA A 840 46.97 0.75 32.65
CA ALA A 840 45.96 1.44 31.85
C ALA A 840 46.04 1.17 30.33
N PRO A 841 47.23 1.07 29.67
CA PRO A 841 47.32 0.78 28.24
C PRO A 841 46.70 -0.58 27.88
N PHE A 842 46.95 -1.62 28.68
CA PHE A 842 46.37 -2.95 28.45
C PHE A 842 44.85 -2.95 28.66
N LEU A 843 44.37 -2.31 29.73
CA LEU A 843 42.93 -2.21 30.01
C LEU A 843 42.18 -1.55 28.85
N ALA A 844 42.75 -0.50 28.25
CA ALA A 844 42.17 0.13 27.06
C ALA A 844 41.97 -0.87 25.91
N LEU A 845 42.89 -1.80 25.67
CA LEU A 845 42.78 -2.79 24.60
C LEU A 845 41.68 -3.84 24.82
N VAL A 846 41.13 -3.98 26.03
CA VAL A 846 40.16 -5.04 26.39
C VAL A 846 38.84 -4.52 26.98
N VAL A 847 38.74 -3.21 27.29
CA VAL A 847 37.68 -2.64 28.14
C VAL A 847 36.25 -2.91 27.66
N ASP A 848 35.97 -2.97 26.35
CA ASP A 848 34.61 -3.28 25.87
C ASP A 848 34.11 -4.62 26.38
N ARG A 849 34.96 -5.64 26.22
CA ARG A 849 34.61 -7.03 26.54
C ARG A 849 34.68 -7.29 28.03
N LEU A 850 35.50 -6.53 28.75
CA LEU A 850 35.52 -6.53 30.20
C LEU A 850 34.29 -5.81 30.81
N ALA A 851 33.75 -4.79 30.15
CA ALA A 851 32.49 -4.14 30.55
C ALA A 851 31.27 -5.04 30.27
N ASP A 852 31.25 -5.76 29.14
CA ASP A 852 30.27 -6.82 28.86
C ASP A 852 30.32 -7.92 29.94
N LEU A 853 31.53 -8.27 30.38
CA LEU A 853 31.75 -9.29 31.41
C LEU A 853 31.25 -8.82 32.77
N TYR A 854 31.54 -7.56 33.13
CA TYR A 854 31.04 -6.90 34.34
C TYR A 854 29.50 -6.80 34.36
N TRP A 855 28.88 -6.44 33.23
CA TRP A 855 27.43 -6.38 33.08
C TRP A 855 26.75 -7.73 33.39
N SER A 856 27.32 -8.83 32.87
CA SER A 856 26.82 -10.20 33.08
C SER A 856 27.28 -10.89 34.38
N SER A 857 28.01 -10.18 35.25
CA SER A 857 28.58 -10.71 36.49
C SER A 857 27.65 -10.54 37.71
N PRO A 858 27.72 -11.43 38.72
CA PRO A 858 26.82 -11.45 39.89
C PRO A 858 27.19 -10.41 40.97
N ARG A 859 27.42 -9.15 40.57
CA ARG A 859 27.99 -8.04 41.37
C ARG A 859 27.35 -7.84 42.75
N GLN A 860 26.02 -7.90 42.82
CA GLN A 860 25.23 -7.77 44.05
C GLN A 860 25.62 -8.79 45.14
N THR A 861 26.29 -9.88 44.77
CA THR A 861 26.76 -10.93 45.67
C THR A 861 28.28 -11.13 45.64
N GLU A 862 29.02 -10.32 44.89
CA GLU A 862 30.49 -10.39 44.73
C GLU A 862 31.12 -8.98 44.84
N PRO A 863 31.40 -8.48 46.06
CA PRO A 863 31.95 -7.14 46.27
C PRO A 863 33.27 -6.89 45.54
N ALA A 864 34.11 -7.92 45.39
CA ALA A 864 35.37 -7.85 44.66
C ALA A 864 35.16 -7.49 43.17
N ILE A 865 34.07 -7.99 42.55
CA ILE A 865 33.72 -7.60 41.18
C ILE A 865 33.02 -6.23 41.19
N ALA A 866 32.14 -5.95 42.16
CA ALA A 866 31.44 -4.66 42.22
C ALA A 866 32.40 -3.45 42.23
N ALA A 867 33.50 -3.54 42.99
CA ALA A 867 34.54 -2.53 43.12
C ALA A 867 35.23 -2.14 41.79
N TRP A 868 35.18 -3.00 40.76
CA TRP A 868 35.79 -2.72 39.46
C TRP A 868 35.12 -1.60 38.66
N TRP A 869 33.90 -1.18 39.04
CA TRP A 869 33.12 -0.18 38.29
C TRP A 869 33.94 1.05 37.90
N GLN A 870 34.59 1.69 38.89
CA GLN A 870 35.35 2.93 38.71
C GLN A 870 36.55 2.73 37.77
N ARG A 871 37.23 1.59 37.87
CA ARG A 871 38.40 1.25 37.04
C ARG A 871 38.01 0.98 35.59
N LEU A 872 36.91 0.26 35.35
CA LEU A 872 36.39 -0.01 34.01
C LEU A 872 35.85 1.26 33.35
N PHE A 873 35.09 2.05 34.09
CA PHE A 873 34.50 3.28 33.58
C PHE A 873 35.58 4.31 33.21
N ALA A 874 36.60 4.49 34.06
CA ALA A 874 37.76 5.32 33.76
C ALA A 874 38.55 4.82 32.53
N ALA A 875 38.76 3.51 32.39
CA ALA A 875 39.44 2.93 31.22
C ALA A 875 38.63 3.11 29.92
N ALA A 876 37.30 3.00 29.98
CA ALA A 876 36.42 3.20 28.82
C ALA A 876 36.45 4.67 28.35
N VAL A 877 36.33 5.61 29.28
CA VAL A 877 36.42 7.06 29.02
C VAL A 877 37.80 7.45 28.49
N ALA A 878 38.88 6.88 29.03
CA ALA A 878 40.25 7.18 28.59
C ALA A 878 40.57 6.66 27.19
N ARG A 879 39.89 5.59 26.73
CA ARG A 879 40.10 5.00 25.40
C ARG A 879 39.25 5.64 24.32
N ASP A 880 37.98 5.89 24.60
CA ASP A 880 37.03 6.34 23.58
C ASP A 880 37.21 7.82 23.24
N THR A 881 38.05 8.04 22.23
CA THR A 881 38.32 9.36 21.63
C THR A 881 37.44 9.64 20.40
N GLU A 882 36.49 8.75 20.07
CA GLU A 882 35.58 8.95 18.95
C GLU A 882 34.60 10.11 19.24
N PRO A 883 34.35 11.01 18.27
CA PRO A 883 33.30 12.00 18.42
C PRO A 883 31.92 11.32 18.45
N LEU A 884 30.95 11.98 19.09
CA LEU A 884 29.55 11.55 19.02
C LEU A 884 29.05 11.68 17.57
N ASP A 885 28.37 10.66 17.07
CA ASP A 885 27.69 10.69 15.77
C ASP A 885 26.22 11.14 16.00
N PRO A 886 25.84 12.39 15.65
CA PRO A 886 24.48 12.89 15.87
C PRO A 886 23.42 12.23 14.97
N THR A 887 23.82 11.42 13.99
CA THR A 887 22.89 10.75 13.08
C THR A 887 22.37 9.42 13.61
N ARG A 888 23.00 8.87 14.65
CA ARG A 888 22.63 7.60 15.28
C ARG A 888 21.56 7.78 16.34
N ASP A 889 20.80 6.71 16.57
CA ASP A 889 19.91 6.63 17.70
C ASP A 889 20.73 6.41 18.99
N LEU A 890 20.79 7.45 19.82
CA LEU A 890 21.51 7.42 21.09
C LEU A 890 21.00 6.30 22.02
N TYR A 891 19.72 5.95 21.96
CA TYR A 891 19.17 4.87 22.78
C TYR A 891 19.67 3.48 22.32
N ALA A 892 19.76 3.27 21.00
CA ALA A 892 20.33 2.05 20.44
C ALA A 892 21.85 1.92 20.68
N ASP A 893 22.58 3.05 20.69
CA ASP A 893 24.03 3.06 20.96
C ASP A 893 24.36 2.91 22.46
N LEU A 894 23.59 3.53 23.38
CA LEU A 894 23.91 3.48 24.81
C LEU A 894 23.80 2.07 25.41
N ILE A 895 22.86 1.25 24.92
CA ILE A 895 22.74 -0.16 25.35
C ILE A 895 23.86 -1.06 24.83
N ASN A 896 24.72 -0.55 23.94
CA ASN A 896 25.80 -1.28 23.27
C ASN A 896 27.21 -0.77 23.59
N THR A 897 27.34 0.23 24.48
CA THR A 897 28.62 0.83 24.87
C THR A 897 28.96 0.56 26.34
N PRO A 898 30.25 0.49 26.72
CA PRO A 898 30.68 0.29 28.10
C PRO A 898 30.06 1.29 29.09
N GLY A 899 30.05 2.58 28.76
CA GLY A 899 29.55 3.63 29.63
C GLY A 899 28.05 3.49 29.92
N GLY A 900 27.23 3.28 28.89
CA GLY A 900 25.80 3.06 29.07
C GLY A 900 25.49 1.76 29.84
N ARG A 901 26.17 0.65 29.51
CA ARG A 901 26.05 -0.63 30.23
C ARG A 901 26.45 -0.51 31.70
N LEU A 902 27.62 0.06 32.00
CA LEU A 902 28.10 0.25 33.37
C LEU A 902 27.13 1.12 34.19
N THR A 903 26.54 2.17 33.61
CA THR A 903 25.56 3.02 34.30
C THR A 903 24.21 2.32 34.50
N GLN A 904 23.72 1.58 33.51
CA GLN A 904 22.51 0.76 33.67
C GLN A 904 22.69 -0.33 34.74
N ALA A 905 23.90 -0.90 34.89
CA ALA A 905 24.19 -1.90 35.91
C ALA A 905 24.02 -1.31 37.32
N THR A 906 24.55 -0.10 37.55
CA THR A 906 24.35 0.66 38.79
C THR A 906 22.87 0.91 39.08
N LEU A 907 22.08 1.30 38.07
CA LEU A 907 20.63 1.52 38.23
C LEU A 907 19.87 0.24 38.60
N ILE A 908 20.21 -0.90 37.98
CA ILE A 908 19.64 -2.21 38.29
C ILE A 908 20.00 -2.63 39.73
N ASP A 909 21.24 -2.45 40.14
CA ASP A 909 21.72 -2.82 41.47
C ASP A 909 21.07 -1.93 42.57
N ILE A 910 20.86 -0.64 42.29
CA ILE A 910 20.08 0.27 43.17
C ILE A 910 18.60 -0.15 43.25
N GLU A 911 17.96 -0.48 42.12
CA GLU A 911 16.55 -0.91 42.11
C GLU A 911 16.36 -2.23 42.88
N ALA A 912 17.33 -3.16 42.78
CA ALA A 912 17.35 -4.41 43.53
C ALA A 912 17.42 -4.17 45.06
N ARG A 913 18.37 -3.34 45.53
CA ARG A 913 18.46 -2.92 46.95
C ARG A 913 17.14 -2.30 47.44
N ARG A 914 16.57 -1.37 46.67
CA ARG A 914 15.30 -0.71 47.00
C ARG A 914 14.13 -1.69 47.08
N LYS A 915 14.05 -2.68 46.19
CA LYS A 915 13.04 -3.75 46.22
C LYS A 915 13.23 -4.70 47.42
N ALA A 916 14.48 -4.90 47.87
CA ALA A 916 14.79 -5.65 49.08
C ALA A 916 14.53 -4.87 50.39
N GLY A 917 14.27 -3.56 50.32
CA GLY A 917 14.09 -2.69 51.49
C GLY A 917 15.41 -2.30 52.18
N GLU A 918 16.54 -2.44 51.47
CA GLU A 918 17.88 -2.16 51.97
C GLU A 918 18.31 -0.72 51.66
N SER A 919 19.20 -0.17 52.49
CA SER A 919 19.84 1.13 52.22
C SER A 919 20.73 1.06 50.98
N ILE A 920 20.74 2.13 50.19
CA ILE A 920 21.59 2.23 48.99
C ILE A 920 23.06 2.34 49.41
N ASP A 921 23.92 1.50 48.85
CA ASP A 921 25.36 1.52 49.12
C ASP A 921 25.98 2.86 48.63
N PRO A 922 26.78 3.57 49.45
CA PRO A 922 27.40 4.83 49.03
C PRO A 922 28.23 4.74 47.75
N GLU A 923 28.87 3.59 47.50
CA GLU A 923 29.66 3.34 46.29
C GLU A 923 28.82 3.36 45.00
N LEU A 924 27.55 2.96 45.07
CA LEU A 924 26.61 3.05 43.93
C LEU A 924 26.26 4.52 43.63
N LEU A 925 26.13 5.37 44.65
CA LEU A 925 25.92 6.81 44.47
C LEU A 925 27.18 7.46 43.86
N VAL A 926 28.37 7.12 44.34
CA VAL A 926 29.65 7.59 43.75
C VAL A 926 29.82 7.10 42.31
N ALA A 927 29.32 5.91 41.97
CA ALA A 927 29.26 5.43 40.58
C ALA A 927 28.30 6.27 39.71
N LEU A 928 27.12 6.62 40.22
CA LEU A 928 26.21 7.54 39.51
C LEU A 928 26.82 8.94 39.31
N ASP A 929 27.49 9.48 40.33
CA ASP A 929 28.14 10.80 40.27
C ASP A 929 29.32 10.79 39.27
N ALA A 930 30.12 9.72 39.24
CA ALA A 930 31.16 9.52 38.23
C ALA A 930 30.58 9.34 36.82
N ALA A 931 29.48 8.59 36.68
CA ALA A 931 28.79 8.34 35.42
C ALA A 931 28.28 9.62 34.77
N VAL A 932 27.60 10.48 35.54
CA VAL A 932 27.05 11.74 35.01
C VAL A 932 28.15 12.76 34.70
N ALA A 933 29.27 12.75 35.42
CA ALA A 933 30.34 13.74 35.30
C ALA A 933 31.40 13.42 34.22
N ALA A 934 31.42 12.21 33.66
CA ALA A 934 32.49 11.81 32.73
C ALA A 934 32.48 12.60 31.39
N PRO A 935 33.66 12.98 30.87
CA PRO A 935 33.77 13.58 29.54
C PRO A 935 33.68 12.53 28.43
N GLY A 936 33.59 13.00 27.19
CA GLY A 936 33.66 12.16 25.99
C GLY A 936 32.42 11.28 25.76
N ARG A 937 32.47 10.51 24.67
CA ARG A 937 31.34 9.70 24.17
C ARG A 937 30.80 8.71 25.21
N GLN A 938 31.66 8.04 25.97
CA GLN A 938 31.22 7.10 27.02
C GLN A 938 30.46 7.81 28.16
N GLY A 939 30.83 9.05 28.49
CA GLY A 939 30.08 9.90 29.41
C GLY A 939 28.70 10.30 28.88
N THR A 940 28.59 10.54 27.56
CA THR A 940 27.29 10.79 26.90
C THR A 940 26.37 9.58 26.98
N MET A 941 26.89 8.37 26.76
CA MET A 941 26.12 7.13 26.86
C MET A 941 25.64 6.87 28.29
N ALA A 942 26.49 7.16 29.28
CA ALA A 942 26.14 7.13 30.70
C ALA A 942 25.02 8.12 31.05
N ARG A 943 25.13 9.39 30.61
CA ARG A 943 24.07 10.39 30.77
C ARG A 943 22.76 9.97 30.08
N GLY A 944 22.83 9.36 28.90
CA GLY A 944 21.66 8.83 28.18
C GLY A 944 20.90 7.79 29.00
N ALA A 945 21.62 6.84 29.63
CA ALA A 945 21.02 5.85 30.52
C ALA A 945 20.30 6.48 31.73
N LEU A 946 20.87 7.54 32.31
CA LEU A 946 20.26 8.28 33.42
C LEU A 946 19.03 9.09 32.99
N VAL A 947 19.05 9.71 31.81
CA VAL A 947 17.91 10.45 31.25
C VAL A 947 16.76 9.52 30.90
N PHE A 948 17.02 8.36 30.30
CA PHE A 948 16.01 7.31 30.08
C PHE A 948 15.31 6.93 31.40
N ALA A 949 16.09 6.77 32.47
CA ALA A 949 15.60 6.45 33.81
C ALA A 949 15.18 7.68 34.66
N ALA A 950 15.07 8.89 34.10
CA ALA A 950 14.94 10.15 34.86
C ALA A 950 13.84 10.14 35.95
N GLY A 951 12.67 9.57 35.64
CA GLY A 951 11.56 9.45 36.59
C GLY A 951 11.85 8.53 37.79
N PHE A 952 12.75 7.56 37.64
CA PHE A 952 13.26 6.71 38.74
C PHE A 952 14.45 7.37 39.44
N VAL A 953 15.41 7.93 38.68
CA VAL A 953 16.62 8.58 39.19
C VAL A 953 16.29 9.69 40.19
N LEU A 954 15.30 10.53 39.90
CA LEU A 954 14.84 11.59 40.83
C LEU A 954 14.19 11.07 42.13
N THR A 955 13.92 9.77 42.23
CA THR A 955 13.39 9.13 43.45
C THR A 955 14.45 8.36 44.25
N ILE A 956 15.72 8.39 43.81
CA ILE A 956 16.85 7.82 44.53
C ILE A 956 17.24 8.77 45.67
N GLU A 957 17.16 8.29 46.90
CA GLU A 957 17.58 9.08 48.07
C GLU A 957 19.12 9.28 48.07
N GLY A 958 19.57 10.51 48.31
CA GLY A 958 21.00 10.85 48.36
C GLY A 958 21.69 11.05 47.01
N GLN A 959 21.00 10.93 45.86
CA GLN A 959 21.59 11.20 44.54
C GLN A 959 22.02 12.65 44.36
N THR A 960 23.16 12.89 43.68
CA THR A 960 23.62 14.24 43.30
C THR A 960 23.64 14.49 41.79
N VAL A 961 23.15 13.53 40.98
CA VAL A 961 23.22 13.59 39.52
C VAL A 961 22.24 14.56 38.88
N ALA A 962 21.12 14.88 39.52
CA ALA A 962 20.05 15.68 38.91
C ALA A 962 20.51 17.06 38.38
N PRO A 963 21.29 17.89 39.11
CA PRO A 963 21.80 19.16 38.58
C PRO A 963 22.78 18.99 37.41
N LEU A 964 23.53 17.88 37.35
CA LEU A 964 24.45 17.58 36.26
C LEU A 964 23.72 17.07 35.01
N LEU A 965 22.62 16.31 35.19
CA LEU A 965 21.70 15.97 34.11
C LEU A 965 20.97 17.21 33.57
N GLU A 966 20.53 18.11 34.45
CA GLU A 966 19.92 19.38 34.06
C GLU A 966 20.90 20.25 33.26
N ALA A 967 22.16 20.36 33.71
CA ALA A 967 23.21 21.05 32.97
C ALA A 967 23.51 20.42 31.60
N ALA A 968 23.58 19.09 31.51
CA ALA A 968 23.78 18.39 30.24
C ALA A 968 22.58 18.56 29.28
N LEU A 969 21.35 18.50 29.80
CA LEU A 969 20.11 18.74 29.06
C LEU A 969 19.90 20.23 28.68
N ALA A 970 20.60 21.17 29.31
CA ALA A 970 20.52 22.60 28.99
C ALA A 970 21.42 23.02 27.80
N GLY A 971 22.47 22.24 27.49
CA GLY A 971 23.48 22.60 26.48
C GLY A 971 22.96 22.69 25.04
N ASP A 972 23.78 23.30 24.15
CA ASP A 972 23.41 23.54 22.75
C ASP A 972 24.02 22.52 21.75
N GLY A 973 24.93 21.65 22.19
CA GLY A 973 25.62 20.68 21.33
C GLY A 973 24.82 19.40 21.06
N ASP A 974 25.33 18.60 20.12
CA ASP A 974 24.73 17.33 19.65
C ASP A 974 24.36 16.37 20.78
N GLU A 975 25.22 16.24 21.79
CA GLU A 975 24.94 15.47 23.02
C GLU A 975 23.64 15.93 23.70
N ALA A 976 23.48 17.24 23.91
CA ALA A 976 22.35 17.78 24.65
C ALA A 976 21.03 17.61 23.87
N ILE A 977 21.08 17.72 22.54
CA ILE A 977 19.96 17.44 21.64
C ILE A 977 19.58 15.95 21.74
N ALA A 978 20.56 15.04 21.65
CA ALA A 978 20.32 13.61 21.73
C ALA A 978 19.79 13.16 23.10
N LEU A 979 20.29 13.75 24.20
CA LEU A 979 19.76 13.52 25.55
C LEU A 979 18.31 14.05 25.69
N ARG A 980 18.01 15.25 25.18
CA ARG A 980 16.65 15.81 25.20
C ARG A 980 15.67 15.00 24.36
N ARG A 981 16.11 14.36 23.28
CA ARG A 981 15.30 13.40 22.51
C ARG A 981 14.84 12.26 23.42
N VAL A 982 15.77 11.50 24.01
CA VAL A 982 15.49 10.39 24.94
C VAL A 982 14.51 10.80 26.05
N LEU A 983 14.68 12.01 26.62
CA LEU A 983 13.79 12.55 27.66
C LEU A 983 12.32 12.67 27.22
N VAL A 984 12.06 13.06 25.97
CA VAL A 984 10.69 13.31 25.47
C VAL A 984 10.08 12.09 24.77
N THR A 985 10.88 11.24 24.12
CA THR A 985 10.42 10.06 23.39
C THR A 985 10.29 8.81 24.28
N ASP A 986 11.31 8.52 25.09
CA ASP A 986 11.48 7.21 25.75
C ASP A 986 11.21 7.26 27.26
N SER A 987 11.58 8.35 27.92
CA SER A 987 11.48 8.47 29.39
C SER A 987 10.03 8.58 29.87
N ARG A 988 9.67 7.81 30.91
CA ARG A 988 8.43 8.01 31.68
C ARG A 988 8.67 9.09 32.74
N LEU A 989 7.94 10.19 32.64
CA LEU A 989 8.07 11.33 33.55
C LEU A 989 6.87 11.40 34.52
N SER A 990 7.17 11.53 35.81
CA SER A 990 6.19 11.98 36.82
C SER A 990 6.00 13.49 36.73
N SER A 991 5.00 14.06 37.41
CA SER A 991 4.85 15.52 37.53
C SER A 991 6.12 16.17 38.11
N VAL A 992 6.73 15.54 39.12
CA VAL A 992 8.02 15.97 39.69
C VAL A 992 9.12 16.01 38.63
N ALA A 993 9.28 14.95 37.83
CA ALA A 993 10.29 14.91 36.77
C ALA A 993 10.00 15.90 35.63
N SER A 994 8.73 16.06 35.25
CA SER A 994 8.29 17.06 34.27
C SER A 994 8.58 18.47 34.74
N ARG A 995 8.36 18.78 36.03
CA ARG A 995 8.66 20.09 36.62
C ARG A 995 10.16 20.35 36.65
N THR A 996 10.95 19.40 37.14
CA THR A 996 12.42 19.50 37.21
C THR A 996 13.05 19.67 35.83
N PHE A 997 12.59 18.95 34.81
CA PHE A 997 13.15 19.02 33.46
C PHE A 997 12.28 19.81 32.47
N SER A 998 11.39 20.69 32.95
CA SER A 998 10.39 21.42 32.15
C SER A 998 10.98 22.18 30.97
N ALA A 999 12.07 22.93 31.19
CA ALA A 999 12.80 23.63 30.14
C ALA A 999 13.42 22.66 29.10
N ALA A 1000 13.99 21.54 29.55
CA ALA A 1000 14.55 20.50 28.70
C ALA A 1000 13.49 19.75 27.89
N VAL A 1001 12.29 19.54 28.46
CA VAL A 1001 11.12 18.97 27.78
C VAL A 1001 10.64 19.90 26.67
N LEU A 1002 10.37 21.19 26.99
CA LEU A 1002 9.91 22.19 26.01
C LEU A 1002 10.89 22.38 24.86
N ARG A 1003 12.20 22.30 25.16
CA ARG A 1003 13.27 22.33 24.16
C ARG A 1003 13.32 21.03 23.35
N GLY A 1004 13.28 19.86 24.00
CA GLY A 1004 13.33 18.55 23.34
C GLY A 1004 12.17 18.30 22.38
N VAL A 1005 10.94 18.69 22.74
CA VAL A 1005 9.80 18.60 21.81
C VAL A 1005 9.94 19.53 20.61
N SER A 1006 10.69 20.62 20.74
CA SER A 1006 11.02 21.56 19.65
C SER A 1006 12.18 21.09 18.76
N GLU A 1007 12.91 20.04 19.16
CA GLU A 1007 14.07 19.47 18.46
C GLU A 1007 13.76 18.10 17.83
N LEU A 1008 12.51 17.63 17.89
CA LEU A 1008 12.08 16.33 17.35
C LEU A 1008 12.34 16.17 15.85
N THR A 1009 12.94 15.05 15.48
CA THR A 1009 13.13 14.61 14.09
C THR A 1009 12.63 13.17 13.94
N GLY A 1010 11.75 12.90 12.97
CA GLY A 1010 11.25 11.55 12.66
C GLY A 1010 9.74 11.41 12.50
N ARG A 1011 9.27 10.16 12.43
CA ARG A 1011 7.87 9.71 12.36
C ARG A 1011 7.73 8.43 13.20
N GLY A 1012 6.73 8.31 14.07
CA GLY A 1012 6.49 7.09 14.86
C GLY A 1012 5.72 7.31 16.16
N HIS A 1013 5.54 6.24 16.94
CA HIS A 1013 4.84 6.25 18.23
C HIS A 1013 5.43 7.25 19.24
N ASP A 1014 6.73 7.48 19.16
CA ASP A 1014 7.53 8.43 19.96
C ASP A 1014 6.92 9.84 19.98
N LEU A 1015 6.24 10.23 18.90
CA LEU A 1015 5.61 11.55 18.75
C LEU A 1015 4.43 11.74 19.70
N THR A 1016 3.63 10.71 19.95
CA THR A 1016 2.52 10.79 20.91
C THR A 1016 3.02 10.89 22.35
N ASN A 1017 4.13 10.21 22.69
CA ASN A 1017 4.79 10.33 24.00
C ASN A 1017 5.34 11.74 24.22
N ALA A 1018 6.00 12.31 23.21
CA ALA A 1018 6.58 13.64 23.25
C ALA A 1018 5.49 14.73 23.31
N ALA A 1019 4.44 14.60 22.50
CA ALA A 1019 3.26 15.46 22.55
C ALA A 1019 2.58 15.43 23.92
N ALA A 1020 2.42 14.24 24.53
CA ALA A 1020 1.82 14.10 25.84
C ALA A 1020 2.58 14.86 26.94
N LYS A 1021 3.90 15.07 26.81
CA LYS A 1021 4.69 15.83 27.80
C LYS A 1021 4.24 17.29 27.94
N ILE A 1022 3.69 17.90 26.88
CA ILE A 1022 3.23 19.30 26.89
C ILE A 1022 1.70 19.43 26.88
N ILE A 1023 1.00 18.46 26.28
CA ILE A 1023 -0.47 18.52 26.14
C ILE A 1023 -1.20 17.99 27.39
N ALA A 1024 -0.64 17.02 28.12
CA ALA A 1024 -1.27 16.53 29.37
C ALA A 1024 -1.26 17.59 30.49
N PRO A 1025 -0.16 18.34 30.74
CA PRO A 1025 -0.19 19.51 31.61
C PRO A 1025 -1.24 20.54 31.17
N ALA A 1026 -1.29 20.87 29.87
CA ALA A 1026 -2.22 21.86 29.35
C ALA A 1026 -3.70 21.46 29.55
N LEU A 1027 -4.05 20.19 29.29
CA LEU A 1027 -5.40 19.68 29.54
C LEU A 1027 -5.75 19.68 31.03
N SER A 1028 -4.84 19.21 31.89
CA SER A 1028 -5.06 19.15 33.34
C SER A 1028 -5.26 20.54 33.96
N ILE A 1029 -4.54 21.55 33.47
CA ILE A 1029 -4.72 22.96 33.85
C ILE A 1029 -6.07 23.50 33.34
N LEU A 1030 -6.47 23.20 32.09
CA LEU A 1030 -7.75 23.65 31.53
C LEU A 1030 -8.97 22.98 32.21
N ARG A 1031 -8.83 21.75 32.70
CA ARG A 1031 -9.84 21.04 33.52
C ARG A 1031 -9.82 21.46 35.00
N GLY A 1032 -8.84 22.26 35.43
CA GLY A 1032 -8.69 22.73 36.81
C GLY A 1032 -8.25 21.66 37.82
N GLU A 1033 -7.63 20.59 37.33
CA GLU A 1033 -7.18 19.43 38.13
C GLU A 1033 -5.83 19.71 38.82
N GLN A 1034 -4.93 20.40 38.13
CA GLN A 1034 -3.58 20.77 38.59
C GLN A 1034 -3.17 22.14 38.06
N THR A 1035 -2.07 22.69 38.58
CA THR A 1035 -1.57 24.03 38.23
C THR A 1035 -0.29 23.98 37.40
N GLU A 1036 0.06 25.11 36.79
CA GLU A 1036 1.35 25.33 36.13
C GLU A 1036 2.56 25.04 37.06
N THR A 1037 2.41 25.26 38.38
CA THR A 1037 3.49 25.00 39.35
C THR A 1037 3.73 23.52 39.66
N ASP A 1038 2.76 22.65 39.34
CA ASP A 1038 2.88 21.20 39.51
C ASP A 1038 3.69 20.56 38.38
N TRP A 1039 3.61 21.14 37.18
CA TRP A 1039 4.23 20.64 35.94
C TRP A 1039 5.46 21.43 35.48
N GLY A 1040 5.66 22.64 35.98
CA GLY A 1040 6.71 23.57 35.53
C GLY A 1040 6.47 24.19 34.15
N MET A 1041 5.26 24.04 33.59
CA MET A 1041 4.87 24.57 32.28
C MET A 1041 3.36 24.78 32.20
N GLY A 1042 2.93 25.79 31.45
CA GLY A 1042 1.52 26.19 31.32
C GLY A 1042 0.94 25.98 29.91
N VAL A 1043 -0.34 26.31 29.75
CA VAL A 1043 -1.07 26.25 28.46
C VAL A 1043 -0.39 27.13 27.40
N ALA A 1044 0.18 28.27 27.81
CA ALA A 1044 0.93 29.16 26.92
C ALA A 1044 2.24 28.53 26.40
N ASP A 1045 2.87 27.64 27.16
CA ASP A 1045 4.08 26.94 26.75
C ASP A 1045 3.78 25.85 25.73
N ALA A 1046 2.70 25.09 25.94
CA ALA A 1046 2.20 24.15 24.94
C ALA A 1046 1.85 24.87 23.62
N ALA A 1047 1.09 25.98 23.69
CA ALA A 1047 0.76 26.79 22.51
C ALA A 1047 1.99 27.40 21.82
N ARG A 1048 3.03 27.75 22.58
CA ARG A 1048 4.31 28.23 22.04
C ARG A 1048 5.07 27.10 21.35
N ALA A 1049 5.21 25.94 22.00
CA ALA A 1049 5.85 24.76 21.45
C ALA A 1049 5.20 24.27 20.14
N LEU A 1050 3.87 24.34 20.00
CA LEU A 1050 3.21 24.00 18.73
C LEU A 1050 3.46 25.00 17.59
N ARG A 1051 3.76 26.27 17.90
CA ARG A 1051 4.16 27.28 16.89
C ARG A 1051 5.64 27.21 16.53
N THR A 1052 6.52 27.00 17.51
CA THR A 1052 7.98 27.02 17.29
C THR A 1052 8.56 25.65 16.97
N GLY A 1053 7.86 24.57 17.35
CA GLY A 1053 8.31 23.19 17.16
C GLY A 1053 8.06 22.61 15.77
N PRO A 1054 8.60 21.42 15.50
CA PRO A 1054 8.57 20.77 14.21
C PRO A 1054 7.17 20.23 13.87
N LEU A 1055 6.98 19.86 12.60
CA LEU A 1055 5.74 19.24 12.11
C LEU A 1055 5.34 18.02 12.97
N ALA A 1056 6.32 17.15 13.22
CA ALA A 1056 6.16 15.90 13.98
C ALA A 1056 5.52 16.08 15.37
N LEU A 1057 5.78 17.21 16.05
CA LEU A 1057 5.14 17.51 17.34
C LEU A 1057 3.63 17.73 17.17
N ARG A 1058 3.23 18.53 16.17
CA ARG A 1058 1.82 18.78 15.85
C ARG A 1058 1.12 17.50 15.37
N THR A 1059 1.80 16.64 14.62
CA THR A 1059 1.30 15.30 14.24
C THR A 1059 1.00 14.46 15.49
N GLY A 1060 1.95 14.40 16.44
CA GLY A 1060 1.77 13.70 17.71
C GLY A 1060 0.62 14.25 18.55
N VAL A 1061 0.38 15.57 18.55
CA VAL A 1061 -0.80 16.16 19.21
C VAL A 1061 -2.11 15.74 18.53
N ALA A 1062 -2.17 15.78 17.19
CA ALA A 1062 -3.36 15.40 16.44
C ALA A 1062 -3.74 13.92 16.63
N GLU A 1063 -2.74 13.04 16.78
CA GLU A 1063 -2.94 11.64 17.18
C GLU A 1063 -3.39 11.49 18.63
N LEU A 1064 -2.77 12.23 19.55
CA LEU A 1064 -3.07 12.19 20.99
C LEU A 1064 -4.51 12.61 21.29
N VAL A 1065 -5.00 13.72 20.73
CA VAL A 1065 -6.39 14.16 20.97
C VAL A 1065 -7.42 13.19 20.41
N LYS A 1066 -7.09 12.46 19.33
CA LYS A 1066 -7.91 11.39 18.77
C LYS A 1066 -7.92 10.13 19.65
N GLN A 1067 -6.88 9.86 20.42
CA GLN A 1067 -6.93 8.81 21.45
C GLN A 1067 -7.77 9.28 22.65
N TRP A 1068 -7.62 10.54 23.06
CA TRP A 1068 -8.24 11.09 24.27
C TRP A 1068 -9.74 11.32 24.18
N ILE A 1069 -10.30 11.59 22.99
CA ILE A 1069 -11.77 11.71 22.81
C ILE A 1069 -12.55 10.46 23.27
N HIS A 1070 -11.87 9.31 23.42
CA HIS A 1070 -12.40 8.05 23.96
C HIS A 1070 -12.00 7.74 25.42
N GLN A 1071 -11.16 8.56 26.05
CA GLN A 1071 -10.52 8.25 27.34
C GLN A 1071 -10.83 9.26 28.45
N ILE A 1072 -11.07 10.53 28.13
CA ILE A 1072 -11.16 11.59 29.15
C ILE A 1072 -12.53 11.68 29.83
N ASP A 1073 -13.61 11.31 29.15
CA ASP A 1073 -14.98 11.28 29.66
C ASP A 1073 -15.77 10.17 28.92
N GLU A 1074 -16.85 9.63 29.51
CA GLU A 1074 -17.61 8.50 28.93
C GLU A 1074 -18.41 8.87 27.67
N ASP A 1075 -18.89 10.12 27.58
CA ASP A 1075 -19.58 10.65 26.40
C ASP A 1075 -18.62 11.50 25.55
N ARG A 1076 -18.41 11.08 24.30
CA ARG A 1076 -17.52 11.75 23.33
C ARG A 1076 -17.96 13.20 23.03
N ALA A 1077 -19.26 13.49 23.08
CA ALA A 1077 -19.78 14.85 22.87
C ALA A 1077 -19.50 15.75 24.10
N VAL A 1078 -19.46 15.17 25.31
CA VAL A 1078 -19.00 15.86 26.52
C VAL A 1078 -17.48 16.06 26.44
N ALA A 1079 -16.70 15.01 26.17
CA ALA A 1079 -15.25 15.07 26.01
C ALA A 1079 -14.80 16.14 25.00
N TRP A 1080 -15.53 16.31 23.89
CA TRP A 1080 -15.31 17.41 22.96
C TRP A 1080 -15.57 18.78 23.59
N ARG A 1081 -16.75 18.98 24.18
CA ARG A 1081 -17.20 20.29 24.69
C ARG A 1081 -16.46 20.75 25.96
N THR A 1082 -15.98 19.84 26.81
CA THR A 1082 -15.30 20.16 28.08
C THR A 1082 -13.78 20.03 28.02
N GLY A 1083 -13.24 19.20 27.12
CA GLY A 1083 -11.81 18.89 27.03
C GLY A 1083 -11.18 19.28 25.70
N ILE A 1084 -11.44 18.49 24.65
CA ILE A 1084 -10.67 18.55 23.39
C ILE A 1084 -10.91 19.85 22.60
N GLY A 1085 -12.16 20.28 22.45
CA GLY A 1085 -12.52 21.52 21.74
C GLY A 1085 -11.88 22.76 22.38
N PRO A 1086 -12.05 22.98 23.71
CA PRO A 1086 -11.37 24.05 24.45
C PRO A 1086 -9.84 23.98 24.40
N LEU A 1087 -9.26 22.77 24.52
CA LEU A 1087 -7.81 22.55 24.42
C LEU A 1087 -7.28 22.99 23.06
N LEU A 1088 -7.84 22.48 21.96
CA LEU A 1088 -7.41 22.85 20.60
C LEU A 1088 -7.63 24.35 20.33
N LEU A 1089 -8.71 24.94 20.82
CA LEU A 1089 -8.97 26.38 20.70
C LEU A 1089 -7.88 27.22 21.39
N ALA A 1090 -7.31 26.73 22.50
CA ALA A 1090 -6.29 27.39 23.29
C ALA A 1090 -4.86 27.18 22.78
N VAL A 1091 -4.49 25.95 22.37
CA VAL A 1091 -3.10 25.60 22.03
C VAL A 1091 -2.80 25.48 20.53
N TRP A 1092 -3.80 25.17 19.69
CA TRP A 1092 -3.53 24.87 18.28
C TRP A 1092 -3.23 26.15 17.47
N PRO A 1093 -2.19 26.18 16.62
CA PRO A 1093 -1.89 27.34 15.77
C PRO A 1093 -3.01 27.68 14.79
N ARG A 1094 -3.24 28.98 14.55
CA ARG A 1094 -4.32 29.50 13.67
C ARG A 1094 -3.78 30.17 12.41
N GLU A 1095 -2.47 30.37 12.34
CA GLU A 1095 -1.77 31.01 11.25
C GLU A 1095 -1.75 30.07 10.02
N ARG A 1096 -1.97 30.61 8.81
CA ARG A 1096 -2.09 29.80 7.57
C ARG A 1096 -0.85 28.93 7.28
N SER A 1097 0.31 29.31 7.80
CA SER A 1097 1.56 28.56 7.73
C SER A 1097 1.54 27.20 8.42
N PHE A 1098 0.59 26.95 9.33
CA PHE A 1098 0.44 25.65 10.02
C PHE A 1098 -0.71 24.80 9.45
N ARG A 1099 -1.30 25.19 8.30
CA ARG A 1099 -2.34 24.40 7.63
C ARG A 1099 -1.75 23.29 6.76
N GLU A 1100 -1.20 22.29 7.42
CA GLU A 1100 -0.52 21.15 6.81
C GLU A 1100 -1.52 20.09 6.33
N ARG A 1101 -1.22 19.43 5.20
CA ARG A 1101 -2.14 18.47 4.57
C ARG A 1101 -2.42 17.26 5.45
N GLU A 1102 -1.41 16.77 6.16
CA GLU A 1102 -1.49 15.57 7.02
C GLU A 1102 -2.58 15.65 8.10
N PHE A 1103 -2.80 16.83 8.70
CA PHE A 1103 -3.81 16.99 9.76
C PHE A 1103 -5.25 16.82 9.27
N SER A 1104 -5.50 16.95 7.96
CA SER A 1104 -6.85 16.88 7.38
C SER A 1104 -7.54 15.56 7.73
N ARG A 1105 -6.80 14.44 7.78
CA ARG A 1105 -7.33 13.13 8.18
C ARG A 1105 -7.58 13.05 9.69
N HIS A 1106 -6.62 13.48 10.51
CA HIS A 1106 -6.77 13.44 11.97
C HIS A 1106 -7.96 14.29 12.43
N PHE A 1107 -8.15 15.46 11.82
CA PHE A 1107 -9.28 16.34 12.12
C PHE A 1107 -10.61 15.87 11.54
N ALA A 1108 -10.64 15.24 10.36
CA ALA A 1108 -11.85 14.59 9.84
C ALA A 1108 -12.31 13.46 10.76
N ASP A 1109 -11.37 12.58 11.15
CA ASP A 1109 -11.65 11.49 12.08
C ASP A 1109 -12.11 12.05 13.45
N LEU A 1110 -11.41 13.05 14.00
CA LEU A 1110 -11.74 13.66 15.30
C LEU A 1110 -13.12 14.34 15.29
N ALA A 1111 -13.50 15.02 14.20
CA ALA A 1111 -14.83 15.60 14.07
C ALA A 1111 -15.91 14.51 14.15
N VAL A 1112 -15.75 13.42 13.41
CA VAL A 1112 -16.74 12.31 13.41
C VAL A 1112 -16.76 11.55 14.74
N GLU A 1113 -15.60 11.39 15.38
CA GLU A 1113 -15.50 10.73 16.69
C GLU A 1113 -16.11 11.58 17.84
N SER A 1114 -16.34 12.89 17.68
CA SER A 1114 -17.06 13.70 18.69
C SER A 1114 -18.55 13.34 18.82
N GLY A 1115 -19.10 12.52 17.92
CA GLY A 1115 -20.45 11.97 18.02
C GLY A 1115 -21.54 13.02 17.81
N ASP A 1116 -22.36 13.28 18.83
CA ASP A 1116 -23.45 14.27 18.75
C ASP A 1116 -22.96 15.72 18.94
N ALA A 1117 -21.64 15.92 18.94
CA ALA A 1117 -20.97 17.21 18.75
C ALA A 1117 -20.30 17.33 17.36
N PHE A 1118 -20.65 16.46 16.40
CA PHE A 1118 -20.06 16.47 15.05
C PHE A 1118 -20.22 17.80 14.31
N PRO A 1119 -21.39 18.47 14.29
CA PRO A 1119 -21.53 19.76 13.63
C PRO A 1119 -20.59 20.84 14.19
N GLU A 1120 -20.52 20.99 15.53
CA GLU A 1120 -19.64 21.99 16.15
C GLU A 1120 -18.16 21.65 15.96
N ALA A 1121 -17.80 20.35 16.04
CA ALA A 1121 -16.43 19.90 15.82
C ALA A 1121 -16.00 20.08 14.35
N LEU A 1122 -16.91 19.82 13.40
CA LEU A 1122 -16.68 20.08 11.99
C LEU A 1122 -16.46 21.58 11.75
N GLU A 1123 -17.34 22.45 12.25
CA GLU A 1123 -17.20 23.91 12.10
C GLU A 1123 -15.86 24.42 12.64
N GLN A 1124 -15.45 23.99 13.84
CA GLN A 1124 -14.18 24.39 14.45
C GLN A 1124 -12.95 23.88 13.65
N LEU A 1125 -13.02 22.66 13.08
CA LEU A 1125 -11.87 22.01 12.44
C LEU A 1125 -11.77 22.25 10.92
N LEU A 1126 -12.87 22.53 10.22
CA LEU A 1126 -12.93 22.72 8.77
C LEU A 1126 -11.92 23.76 8.21
N PRO A 1127 -11.61 24.89 8.90
CA PRO A 1127 -10.60 25.83 8.44
C PRO A 1127 -9.18 25.25 8.38
N HIS A 1128 -8.89 24.27 9.24
CA HIS A 1128 -7.59 23.60 9.34
C HIS A 1128 -7.44 22.42 8.38
N MET A 1129 -8.54 21.90 7.82
CA MET A 1129 -8.53 20.81 6.85
C MET A 1129 -8.18 21.28 5.42
N SER A 1130 -7.70 20.33 4.61
CA SER A 1130 -7.50 20.45 3.17
C SER A 1130 -7.82 19.11 2.48
N LEU A 1131 -7.60 19.04 1.16
CA LEU A 1131 -7.79 17.79 0.40
C LEU A 1131 -6.86 16.69 0.90
N LEU A 1132 -7.35 15.47 0.94
CA LEU A 1132 -6.56 14.27 1.24
C LEU A 1132 -5.74 13.82 0.02
N GLU A 1133 -4.62 13.17 0.28
CA GLU A 1133 -3.76 12.55 -0.74
C GLU A 1133 -3.66 11.02 -0.50
N GLY A 1134 -3.65 10.23 -1.57
CA GLY A 1134 -3.48 8.78 -1.51
C GLY A 1134 -4.72 8.02 -1.01
N HIS A 1135 -4.56 7.13 -0.02
CA HIS A 1135 -5.67 6.37 0.55
C HIS A 1135 -6.38 7.13 1.68
N GLY A 1136 -7.29 8.02 1.26
CA GLY A 1136 -8.25 8.68 2.13
C GLY A 1136 -9.16 7.66 2.81
N GLY A 1137 -8.83 7.31 4.06
CA GLY A 1137 -9.58 6.32 4.82
C GLY A 1137 -10.92 6.86 5.31
N THR A 1138 -11.99 6.58 4.57
CA THR A 1138 -13.39 6.91 4.93
C THR A 1138 -13.96 6.09 6.09
N HIS A 1139 -13.20 5.11 6.60
CA HIS A 1139 -13.62 4.10 7.57
C HIS A 1139 -14.29 4.63 8.84
N VAL A 1140 -13.83 5.78 9.37
CA VAL A 1140 -14.45 6.41 10.55
C VAL A 1140 -15.83 6.96 10.20
N ILE A 1141 -15.97 7.64 9.06
CA ILE A 1141 -17.26 8.12 8.53
C ILE A 1141 -18.19 6.91 8.26
N GLU A 1142 -17.68 5.87 7.58
CA GLU A 1142 -18.43 4.65 7.25
C GLU A 1142 -18.95 3.90 8.50
N ARG A 1143 -18.19 3.89 9.60
CA ARG A 1143 -18.63 3.27 10.87
C ARG A 1143 -19.50 4.15 11.76
N SER A 1144 -19.51 5.46 11.52
CA SER A 1144 -20.33 6.40 12.29
C SER A 1144 -21.80 6.39 11.84
N GLY A 1145 -22.67 6.96 12.68
CA GLY A 1145 -24.04 7.34 12.30
C GLY A 1145 -24.17 8.77 11.77
N ALA A 1146 -23.04 9.43 11.43
CA ALA A 1146 -23.06 10.79 10.89
C ALA A 1146 -23.78 10.89 9.52
N PRO A 1147 -23.67 9.92 8.59
CA PRO A 1147 -24.40 9.98 7.32
C PRO A 1147 -25.92 10.02 7.48
N GLU A 1148 -26.48 9.34 8.49
CA GLU A 1148 -27.93 9.36 8.77
C GLU A 1148 -28.35 10.58 9.61
N LYS A 1149 -27.59 10.93 10.65
CA LYS A 1149 -27.95 12.03 11.57
C LYS A 1149 -27.70 13.42 10.97
N PHE A 1150 -26.61 13.55 10.20
CA PHE A 1150 -26.03 14.82 9.76
C PHE A 1150 -25.60 14.74 8.28
N PRO A 1151 -26.53 14.49 7.33
CA PRO A 1151 -26.18 14.20 5.95
C PRO A 1151 -25.55 15.40 5.22
N ARG A 1152 -25.95 16.63 5.55
CA ARG A 1152 -25.42 17.85 4.92
C ARG A 1152 -24.00 18.15 5.39
N GLU A 1153 -23.75 18.02 6.68
CA GLU A 1153 -22.46 18.17 7.34
C GLU A 1153 -21.48 17.09 6.87
N THR A 1154 -21.96 15.86 6.72
CA THR A 1154 -21.18 14.75 6.14
C THR A 1154 -20.80 15.06 4.68
N LEU A 1155 -21.71 15.60 3.87
CA LEU A 1155 -21.38 16.02 2.49
C LEU A 1155 -20.36 17.18 2.47
N ILE A 1156 -20.47 18.16 3.38
CA ILE A 1156 -19.49 19.25 3.53
C ILE A 1156 -18.10 18.69 3.87
N LEU A 1157 -18.02 17.72 4.80
CA LEU A 1157 -16.77 17.04 5.14
C LEU A 1157 -16.21 16.28 3.93
N LEU A 1158 -17.02 15.49 3.22
CA LEU A 1158 -16.57 14.77 2.02
C LEU A 1158 -16.09 15.73 0.92
N TRP A 1159 -16.80 16.83 0.66
CA TRP A 1159 -16.40 17.86 -0.30
C TRP A 1159 -15.06 18.51 0.08
N LYS A 1160 -14.84 18.77 1.38
CA LYS A 1160 -13.60 19.35 1.89
C LYS A 1160 -12.38 18.45 1.70
N LEU A 1161 -12.56 17.14 1.83
CA LEU A 1161 -11.49 16.13 1.77
C LEU A 1161 -11.24 15.62 0.34
N PHE A 1162 -12.30 15.49 -0.46
CA PHE A 1162 -12.30 14.78 -1.75
C PHE A 1162 -12.80 15.63 -2.93
N GLY A 1163 -13.05 16.93 -2.75
CA GLY A 1163 -13.51 17.82 -3.82
C GLY A 1163 -12.48 18.06 -4.94
N PRO A 1164 -12.79 19.01 -5.86
CA PRO A 1164 -11.97 19.30 -7.03
C PRO A 1164 -10.49 19.54 -6.71
N GLY A 1165 -9.62 18.83 -7.44
CA GLY A 1165 -8.17 18.83 -7.21
C GLY A 1165 -7.65 17.73 -6.26
N THR A 1166 -8.52 16.86 -5.72
CA THR A 1166 -8.06 15.70 -4.93
C THR A 1166 -7.23 14.73 -5.78
N THR A 1167 -6.23 14.11 -5.14
CA THR A 1167 -5.45 12.98 -5.67
C THR A 1167 -5.78 11.66 -4.96
N SER A 1168 -6.76 11.67 -4.06
CA SER A 1168 -7.15 10.49 -3.28
C SER A 1168 -7.99 9.48 -4.08
N ASP A 1169 -7.87 8.21 -3.71
CA ASP A 1169 -8.85 7.18 -4.07
C ASP A 1169 -10.12 7.35 -3.21
N LEU A 1170 -11.29 7.56 -3.84
CA LEU A 1170 -12.58 7.74 -3.16
C LEU A 1170 -13.18 6.41 -2.67
N TYR A 1171 -12.33 5.50 -2.18
CA TYR A 1171 -12.73 4.20 -1.65
C TYR A 1171 -13.71 4.37 -0.46
N GLY A 1172 -14.80 3.61 -0.47
CA GLY A 1172 -15.86 3.68 0.55
C GLY A 1172 -16.76 4.92 0.50
N VAL A 1173 -16.37 5.99 -0.22
CA VAL A 1173 -17.23 7.17 -0.43
C VAL A 1173 -18.60 6.79 -1.03
N PRO A 1174 -18.74 5.92 -2.06
CA PRO A 1174 -20.05 5.59 -2.63
C PRO A 1174 -21.06 5.05 -1.63
N LYS A 1175 -20.62 4.22 -0.67
CA LYS A 1175 -21.49 3.71 0.39
C LYS A 1175 -21.99 4.81 1.32
N ILE A 1176 -21.15 5.80 1.58
CA ILE A 1176 -21.55 6.97 2.37
C ILE A 1176 -22.56 7.77 1.56
N LEU A 1177 -22.30 8.08 0.28
CA LEU A 1177 -23.24 8.79 -0.59
C LEU A 1177 -24.59 8.07 -0.70
N ASP A 1178 -24.60 6.74 -0.84
CA ASP A 1178 -25.83 5.94 -0.88
C ASP A 1178 -26.62 6.04 0.45
N ARG A 1179 -25.93 6.13 1.60
CA ARG A 1179 -26.56 6.40 2.92
C ARG A 1179 -27.07 7.84 3.04
N LEU A 1180 -26.35 8.82 2.49
CA LEU A 1180 -26.82 10.21 2.43
C LEU A 1180 -28.13 10.32 1.64
N ILE A 1181 -28.20 9.68 0.47
CA ILE A 1181 -29.41 9.63 -0.37
C ILE A 1181 -30.54 8.90 0.37
N ALA A 1182 -30.25 7.78 1.06
CA ALA A 1182 -31.26 7.06 1.83
C ALA A 1182 -31.83 7.89 3.01
N ALA A 1183 -30.99 8.70 3.67
CA ALA A 1183 -31.40 9.56 4.78
C ALA A 1183 -32.10 10.85 4.33
N LEU A 1184 -31.68 11.42 3.18
CA LEU A 1184 -32.22 12.65 2.61
C LEU A 1184 -32.25 12.54 1.07
N PRO A 1185 -33.31 11.95 0.46
CA PRO A 1185 -33.34 11.68 -0.99
C PRO A 1185 -33.08 12.89 -1.90
N ALA A 1186 -33.49 14.09 -1.47
CA ALA A 1186 -33.23 15.33 -2.20
C ALA A 1186 -31.74 15.69 -2.34
N ILE A 1187 -30.84 15.09 -1.52
CA ILE A 1187 -29.39 15.34 -1.61
C ILE A 1187 -28.76 14.72 -2.86
N GLU A 1188 -29.45 13.83 -3.58
CA GLU A 1188 -29.02 13.36 -4.91
C GLU A 1188 -28.90 14.51 -5.91
N LEU A 1189 -29.69 15.58 -5.74
CA LEU A 1189 -29.63 16.79 -6.58
C LEU A 1189 -28.44 17.70 -6.25
N ASP A 1190 -27.70 17.43 -5.16
CA ASP A 1190 -26.54 18.24 -4.78
C ASP A 1190 -25.36 17.99 -5.73
N ARG A 1191 -24.97 19.03 -6.48
CA ARG A 1191 -23.88 19.00 -7.47
C ARG A 1191 -22.55 18.49 -6.90
N ARG A 1192 -22.28 18.70 -5.60
CA ARG A 1192 -21.09 18.15 -4.91
C ARG A 1192 -21.16 16.64 -4.78
N LEU A 1193 -22.33 16.10 -4.41
CA LEU A 1193 -22.54 14.66 -4.31
C LEU A 1193 -22.40 14.00 -5.68
N GLN A 1194 -23.00 14.60 -6.71
CA GLN A 1194 -22.94 14.08 -8.08
C GLN A 1194 -21.51 14.05 -8.62
N TRP A 1195 -20.72 15.08 -8.33
CA TRP A 1195 -19.29 15.12 -8.68
C TRP A 1195 -18.51 14.01 -7.94
N LEU A 1196 -18.75 13.83 -6.64
CA LEU A 1196 -18.10 12.79 -5.84
C LEU A 1196 -18.46 11.38 -6.32
N ASP A 1197 -19.73 11.10 -6.66
CA ASP A 1197 -20.16 9.78 -7.16
C ASP A 1197 -19.48 9.45 -8.49
N GLN A 1198 -19.44 10.39 -9.45
CA GLN A 1198 -18.76 10.21 -10.77
C GLN A 1198 -17.26 9.90 -10.66
N LYS A 1199 -16.60 10.45 -9.63
CA LYS A 1199 -15.15 10.25 -9.39
C LYS A 1199 -14.85 9.04 -8.51
N ALA A 1200 -15.85 8.44 -7.87
CA ALA A 1200 -15.66 7.32 -6.96
C ALA A 1200 -15.83 5.96 -7.66
N THR A 1201 -14.87 5.06 -7.45
CA THR A 1201 -14.99 3.67 -7.90
C THR A 1201 -15.97 2.93 -6.98
N ARG A 1202 -16.98 2.30 -7.57
CA ARG A 1202 -17.94 1.45 -6.84
C ARG A 1202 -17.40 0.03 -6.70
N TYR A 1203 -16.94 -0.28 -5.48
CA TYR A 1203 -16.48 -1.59 -5.06
C TYR A 1203 -17.63 -2.39 -4.42
N GLU A 1204 -18.58 -2.82 -5.26
CA GLU A 1204 -19.71 -3.70 -4.87
C GLU A 1204 -19.31 -5.19 -4.85
#